data_AF-A0A7C6II28-F1
#
_entry.id   AF-A0A7C6II28-F1
#
_cell.length_a   1.000
_cell.length_b   1.000
_cell.length_c   1.000
_cell.angle_alpha   90.00
_cell.angle_beta   90.00
_cell.angle_gamma   90.00
#
_symmetry.space_group_name_H-M   'P 1'
#
loop_
_entity.id
_entity.type
_entity.pdbx_description
1 polymer ?
#
loop_
_entity_poly.entity_id
_entity_poly.type
_entity_poly.pdbx_seq_one_letter_code
_entity_poly.pdbx_strand_id
1 'polypeptide(L)'
;MTATKTRPAPTRRVRGSLGLYVLFALVAGVIAGGLSLAFNMDSRTTLGIPDPGIMTTVGFPLAKASGEILAALAVGSFMLSAFGSKARPDGTLSLDGYAAANTGRWALTSWGLIALLQIPMVLSDVSGQPLSVTLQPSNWSVALEQVSEALAWFWVAVFALVGAIGASLTRKWIWQPVFFALSLITMMPLAVVSHNATGGSHDYGTNSYIWHLTFTVFWVGGLMALIGHQRRRGEFMMEVAQRYSFVALVAFIVLSLSGIINAAINIGWEDLYSNNYGILVAVKAILIVLLGLFGYVHRKVTIPKLADQPHGFLFWRIAAVEVLVMALAIGVAVALGRTPPPPNFSDQAGGDDALPSITQMEVKLGYNLEIPFGWEAMFTTFRFDIFFGSAAIIAAAIYLYWLRLLKKRGGEWPLANTLWWLGGCFLLLFTSSSALGVYMPAIFSVHMLAHMIYSMAIPIMLALGGPVTLALRALKPAGRKGLPGIREWLVVFINNPVSRFLTHPVVAAAQFVAGFYILYLTPLYDYLADEHAGHLFMNIHFLISGYIMYWVIIGVDAAPQRIEPSVKLVTLMGTLPFHAWFGITLMQMQQILAEDYYSNLDLPFHVDLLYDQNVGGAIAWALGEVPMFIVMAALFVQWRRSDAKDAARYDRNAERDHDAELEAYNAMLAARGAGQYTEEEAEYYTGTVDAEHEVHLGSAADAGKAQRRR
;
A
#
# COMPACT_ATOMS: atom_id res chain seq x y z
N MET A 1 47.93 39.90 30.95
CA MET A 1 47.05 38.80 30.50
C MET A 1 45.95 39.40 29.63
N THR A 2 46.14 39.36 28.31
CA THR A 2 45.18 39.81 27.31
C THR A 2 44.01 38.85 27.22
N ALA A 3 42.81 39.31 27.56
CA ALA A 3 41.57 38.58 27.37
C ALA A 3 41.35 38.33 25.86
N THR A 4 41.53 37.08 25.45
CA THR A 4 41.18 36.60 24.12
C THR A 4 39.67 36.71 23.95
N LYS A 5 39.21 37.80 23.29
CA LYS A 5 37.85 37.89 22.73
C LYS A 5 37.68 36.73 21.76
N THR A 6 37.00 35.66 22.19
CA THR A 6 36.51 34.62 21.29
C THR A 6 35.54 35.28 20.32
N ARG A 7 35.97 35.42 19.06
CA ARG A 7 35.08 35.82 17.95
C ARG A 7 33.89 34.85 17.94
N PRO A 8 32.62 35.33 17.91
CA PRO A 8 31.49 34.44 17.73
C PRO A 8 31.68 33.67 16.42
N ALA A 9 31.55 32.34 16.48
CA ALA A 9 31.66 31.49 15.30
C ALA A 9 30.69 31.99 14.22
N PRO A 10 31.11 32.09 12.95
CA PRO A 10 30.24 32.61 11.89
C PRO A 10 28.98 31.77 11.81
N THR A 11 27.82 32.42 11.94
CA THR A 11 26.50 31.80 11.77
C THR A 11 26.39 31.28 10.34
N ARG A 12 26.70 30.01 10.11
CA ARG A 12 26.58 29.38 8.79
C ARG A 12 25.11 29.44 8.32
N ARG A 13 24.87 30.21 7.25
CA ARG A 13 23.55 30.44 6.62
C ARG A 13 22.85 29.13 6.22
N VAL A 14 21.53 29.10 6.41
CA VAL A 14 20.60 28.13 5.80
C VAL A 14 20.75 28.17 4.28
N ARG A 15 20.76 27.02 3.60
CA ARG A 15 20.92 26.93 2.14
C ARG A 15 19.81 26.08 1.52
N GLY A 16 19.23 26.54 0.42
CA GLY A 16 18.29 25.73 -0.37
C GLY A 16 18.99 24.57 -1.08
N SER A 17 18.24 23.53 -1.45
CA SER A 17 18.74 22.31 -2.11
C SER A 17 18.30 22.16 -3.57
N LEU A 18 17.51 23.11 -4.09
CA LEU A 18 16.93 23.06 -5.45
C LEU A 18 17.96 22.75 -6.53
N GLY A 19 19.11 23.45 -6.52
CA GLY A 19 20.17 23.21 -7.50
C GLY A 19 20.74 21.79 -7.48
N LEU A 20 20.75 21.11 -6.32
CA LEU A 20 21.15 19.70 -6.26
C LEU A 20 20.07 18.79 -6.85
N TYR A 21 18.79 19.05 -6.55
CA TYR A 21 17.70 18.25 -7.08
C TYR A 21 17.61 18.34 -8.61
N VAL A 22 17.77 19.55 -9.15
CA VAL A 22 17.87 19.77 -10.60
C VAL A 22 19.07 19.02 -11.18
N LEU A 23 20.24 19.11 -10.53
CA LEU A 23 21.43 18.39 -10.97
C LEU A 23 21.19 16.86 -11.00
N PHE A 24 20.59 16.27 -9.97
CA PHE A 24 20.33 14.84 -9.92
C PHE A 24 19.37 14.38 -11.03
N ALA A 25 18.29 15.14 -11.25
CA ALA A 25 17.33 14.84 -12.31
C ALA A 25 17.96 14.98 -13.72
N LEU A 26 18.80 16.01 -13.92
CA LEU A 26 19.52 16.22 -15.17
C LEU A 26 20.55 15.12 -15.43
N VAL A 27 21.31 14.69 -14.42
CA VAL A 27 22.28 13.60 -14.57
C VAL A 27 21.57 12.31 -14.96
N ALA A 28 20.49 11.93 -14.27
CA ALA A 28 19.72 10.75 -14.63
C ALA A 28 19.19 10.84 -16.07
N GLY A 29 18.61 11.99 -16.44
CA GLY A 29 18.05 12.22 -17.77
C GLY A 29 19.09 12.20 -18.89
N VAL A 30 20.23 12.87 -18.70
CA VAL A 30 21.32 12.92 -19.71
C VAL A 30 21.94 11.54 -19.90
N ILE A 31 22.14 10.78 -18.83
CA ILE A 31 22.62 9.39 -18.93
C ILE A 31 21.61 8.53 -19.69
N ALA A 32 20.32 8.59 -19.34
CA ALA A 32 19.29 7.81 -20.00
C ALA A 32 19.19 8.13 -21.51
N GLY A 33 19.17 9.42 -21.85
CA GLY A 33 19.16 9.89 -23.24
C GLY A 33 20.42 9.51 -24.02
N GLY A 34 21.59 9.66 -23.40
CA GLY A 34 22.88 9.31 -24.02
C GLY A 34 23.04 7.81 -24.26
N LEU A 35 22.67 6.98 -23.27
CA LEU A 35 22.69 5.52 -23.42
C LEU A 35 21.64 5.04 -24.43
N SER A 36 20.45 5.66 -24.46
CA SER A 36 19.44 5.35 -25.47
C SER A 36 19.94 5.63 -26.89
N LEU A 37 20.64 6.75 -27.10
CA LEU A 37 21.28 7.06 -28.38
C LEU A 37 22.38 6.06 -28.74
N ALA A 38 23.16 5.60 -27.76
CA ALA A 38 24.28 4.69 -27.98
C ALA A 38 23.89 3.23 -28.22
N PHE A 39 22.83 2.74 -27.55
CA PHE A 39 22.49 1.32 -27.50
C PHE A 39 21.18 0.94 -28.19
N ASN A 40 20.26 1.88 -28.41
CA ASN A 40 18.89 1.56 -28.87
C ASN A 40 18.60 2.00 -30.32
N MET A 41 19.51 2.69 -31.00
CA MET A 41 19.34 3.04 -32.44
C MET A 41 19.35 1.78 -33.31
N ASP A 42 20.32 0.90 -33.11
CA ASP A 42 20.45 -0.33 -33.89
C ASP A 42 19.26 -1.28 -33.64
N SER A 43 18.79 -1.38 -32.40
CA SER A 43 17.67 -2.25 -32.00
C SER A 43 16.36 -1.96 -32.73
N ARG A 44 16.06 -0.70 -33.06
CA ARG A 44 14.80 -0.35 -33.76
C ARG A 44 14.85 -0.67 -35.25
N THR A 45 16.02 -0.51 -35.86
CA THR A 45 16.23 -0.88 -37.26
C THR A 45 16.03 -2.39 -37.46
N THR A 46 16.38 -3.21 -36.47
CA THR A 46 16.12 -4.65 -36.45
C THR A 46 14.62 -4.99 -36.37
N LEU A 47 13.81 -4.14 -35.70
CA LEU A 47 12.36 -4.34 -35.54
C LEU A 47 11.52 -3.74 -36.68
N GLY A 48 12.14 -3.07 -37.66
CA GLY A 48 11.43 -2.46 -38.79
C GLY A 48 10.60 -1.21 -38.44
N ILE A 49 10.77 -0.65 -37.25
CA ILE A 49 10.05 0.55 -36.79
C ILE A 49 10.78 1.80 -37.30
N PRO A 50 10.08 2.75 -37.98
CA PRO A 50 10.68 4.01 -38.42
C PRO A 50 11.27 4.81 -37.26
N ASP A 51 12.37 5.56 -37.50
CA ASP A 51 12.96 6.43 -36.47
C ASP A 51 12.04 7.62 -36.16
N PRO A 52 11.52 7.76 -34.92
CA PRO A 52 10.67 8.90 -34.52
C PRO A 52 11.47 10.21 -34.38
N GLY A 53 12.79 10.17 -34.54
CA GLY A 53 13.69 11.30 -34.48
C GLY A 53 14.25 11.57 -33.08
N ILE A 54 15.23 12.47 -33.01
CA ILE A 54 16.03 12.71 -31.79
C ILE A 54 15.21 13.16 -30.58
N MET A 55 14.11 13.89 -30.81
CA MET A 55 13.24 14.37 -29.74
C MET A 55 12.58 13.22 -28.97
N THR A 56 12.28 12.12 -29.64
CA THR A 56 11.73 10.91 -29.00
C THR A 56 12.86 10.00 -28.55
N THR A 57 13.85 9.73 -29.40
CA THR A 57 14.97 8.82 -29.09
C THR A 57 15.79 9.24 -27.86
N VAL A 58 15.98 10.54 -27.66
CA VAL A 58 16.71 11.10 -26.50
C VAL A 58 15.75 11.73 -25.48
N GLY A 59 14.73 12.46 -25.94
CA GLY A 59 13.85 13.20 -25.04
C GLY A 59 12.94 12.33 -24.18
N PHE A 60 12.42 11.22 -24.72
CA PHE A 60 11.62 10.26 -23.95
C PHE A 60 12.37 9.69 -22.73
N PRO A 61 13.52 9.02 -22.89
CA PRO A 61 14.24 8.44 -21.75
C PRO A 61 14.80 9.52 -20.81
N LEU A 62 15.18 10.69 -21.35
CA LEU A 62 15.61 11.83 -20.53
C LEU A 62 14.48 12.29 -19.61
N ALA A 63 13.29 12.55 -20.15
CA ALA A 63 12.15 12.99 -19.38
C ALA A 63 11.70 11.92 -18.38
N LYS A 64 11.73 10.64 -18.77
CA LYS A 64 11.36 9.50 -17.90
C LYS A 64 12.29 9.41 -16.70
N ALA A 65 13.61 9.36 -16.91
CA ALA A 65 14.58 9.27 -15.82
C ALA A 65 14.59 10.51 -14.91
N SER A 66 14.46 11.72 -15.48
CA SER A 66 14.29 12.94 -14.68
C SER A 66 13.01 12.91 -13.86
N GLY A 67 11.92 12.37 -14.41
CA GLY A 67 10.65 12.19 -13.73
C GLY A 67 10.72 11.19 -12.58
N GLU A 68 11.39 10.05 -12.76
CA GLU A 68 11.59 9.06 -11.69
C GLU A 68 12.38 9.63 -10.50
N ILE A 69 13.37 10.49 -10.74
CA ILE A 69 14.08 11.23 -9.68
C ILE A 69 13.13 12.19 -8.94
N LEU A 70 12.24 12.87 -9.66
CA LEU A 70 11.24 13.77 -9.07
C LEU A 70 10.20 13.00 -8.26
N ALA A 71 9.75 11.84 -8.74
CA ALA A 71 8.88 10.94 -7.99
C ALA A 71 9.55 10.46 -6.70
N ALA A 72 10.81 10.02 -6.78
CA ALA A 72 11.60 9.68 -5.60
C ALA A 72 11.71 10.87 -4.63
N LEU A 73 12.00 12.07 -5.13
CA LEU A 73 12.05 13.29 -4.31
C LEU A 73 10.71 13.58 -3.63
N ALA A 74 9.59 13.37 -4.31
CA ALA A 74 8.25 13.53 -3.74
C ALA A 74 8.05 12.55 -2.57
N VAL A 75 8.26 11.25 -2.80
CA VAL A 75 8.13 10.20 -1.80
C VAL A 75 9.01 10.49 -0.58
N GLY A 76 10.30 10.77 -0.80
CA GLY A 76 11.24 11.09 0.26
C GLY A 76 10.88 12.34 1.06
N SER A 77 10.38 13.37 0.38
CA SER A 77 9.99 14.63 1.01
C SER A 77 8.77 14.46 1.91
N PHE A 78 7.74 13.72 1.47
CA PHE A 78 6.59 13.39 2.33
C PHE A 78 6.96 12.40 3.43
N MET A 79 7.87 11.45 3.16
CA MET A 79 8.41 10.55 4.18
C MET A 79 9.13 11.34 5.30
N LEU A 80 9.99 12.29 4.94
CA LEU A 80 10.66 13.17 5.91
C LEU A 80 9.65 14.04 6.66
N SER A 81 8.70 14.64 5.95
CA SER A 81 7.65 15.48 6.55
C SER A 81 6.81 14.70 7.57
N ALA A 82 6.42 13.46 7.24
CA ALA A 82 5.63 12.58 8.10
C ALA A 82 6.45 12.03 9.28
N PHE A 83 7.60 11.41 9.01
CA PHE A 83 8.30 10.58 10.00
C PHE A 83 9.61 11.19 10.54
N GLY A 84 10.11 12.25 9.89
CA GLY A 84 11.33 12.97 10.23
C GLY A 84 11.09 14.36 10.83
N SER A 85 9.85 14.83 10.88
CA SER A 85 9.49 16.15 11.42
C SER A 85 8.48 16.05 12.57
N LYS A 86 8.55 17.02 13.49
CA LYS A 86 7.62 17.12 14.61
C LYS A 86 6.51 18.14 14.30
N ALA A 87 5.27 17.80 14.62
CA ALA A 87 4.16 18.74 14.57
C ALA A 87 4.35 19.89 15.58
N ARG A 88 3.92 21.09 15.20
CA ARG A 88 3.78 22.21 16.12
C ARG A 88 2.60 21.99 17.08
N PRO A 89 2.53 22.73 18.20
CA PRO A 89 1.42 22.61 19.16
C PRO A 89 0.01 22.80 18.54
N ASP A 90 -0.10 23.58 17.47
CA ASP A 90 -1.34 23.82 16.71
C ASP A 90 -1.67 22.71 15.68
N GLY A 91 -0.88 21.63 15.66
CA GLY A 91 -1.00 20.50 14.74
C GLY A 91 -0.48 20.79 13.32
N THR A 92 0.11 21.96 13.07
CA THR A 92 0.70 22.30 11.77
C THR A 92 2.13 21.77 11.64
N LEU A 93 2.63 21.76 10.41
CA LEU A 93 4.01 21.40 10.12
C LEU A 93 5.02 22.36 10.79
N SER A 94 6.14 21.80 11.27
CA SER A 94 7.33 22.58 11.57
C SER A 94 7.86 23.31 10.31
N LEU A 95 8.77 24.28 10.46
CA LEU A 95 9.34 24.98 9.30
C LEU A 95 10.04 24.00 8.34
N ASP A 96 10.81 23.08 8.88
CA ASP A 96 11.50 22.07 8.09
C ASP A 96 10.52 21.06 7.46
N GLY A 97 9.54 20.58 8.24
CA GLY A 97 8.47 19.71 7.71
C GLY A 97 7.67 20.37 6.60
N TYR A 98 7.36 21.67 6.72
CA TYR A 98 6.70 22.45 5.68
C TYR A 98 7.59 22.60 4.44
N ALA A 99 8.88 22.88 4.62
CA ALA A 99 9.82 22.98 3.50
C ALA A 99 9.97 21.63 2.76
N ALA A 100 10.00 20.52 3.50
CA ALA A 100 9.98 19.17 2.95
C ALA A 100 8.67 18.92 2.18
N ALA A 101 7.51 19.10 2.81
CA ALA A 101 6.21 18.93 2.16
C ALA A 101 6.05 19.79 0.90
N ASN A 102 6.52 21.04 0.93
CA ASN A 102 6.49 21.93 -0.23
C ASN A 102 7.44 21.47 -1.35
N THR A 103 8.60 20.91 -1.00
CA THR A 103 9.49 20.26 -1.97
C THR A 103 8.79 19.07 -2.62
N GLY A 104 8.14 18.22 -1.81
CA GLY A 104 7.40 17.07 -2.29
C GLY A 104 6.22 17.44 -3.19
N ARG A 105 5.48 18.50 -2.85
CA ARG A 105 4.40 19.06 -3.66
C ARG A 105 4.89 19.47 -5.05
N TRP A 106 5.95 20.28 -5.13
CA TRP A 106 6.50 20.72 -6.42
C TRP A 106 7.10 19.58 -7.22
N ALA A 107 7.70 18.59 -6.55
CA ALA A 107 8.18 17.38 -7.18
C ALA A 107 7.02 16.55 -7.78
N LEU A 108 5.90 16.39 -7.07
CA LEU A 108 4.68 15.76 -7.61
C LEU A 108 4.09 16.53 -8.78
N THR A 109 4.01 17.87 -8.70
CA THR A 109 3.55 18.68 -9.83
C THR A 109 4.42 18.45 -11.06
N SER A 110 5.75 18.49 -10.88
CA SER A 110 6.70 18.29 -11.98
C SER A 110 6.61 16.87 -12.55
N TRP A 111 6.47 15.87 -11.67
CA TRP A 111 6.25 14.48 -12.06
C TRP A 111 4.95 14.30 -12.87
N GLY A 112 3.85 14.91 -12.44
CA GLY A 112 2.58 14.87 -13.17
C GLY A 112 2.65 15.56 -14.53
N LEU A 113 3.37 16.69 -14.64
CA LEU A 113 3.59 17.36 -15.92
C LEU A 113 4.47 16.54 -16.87
N ILE A 114 5.51 15.87 -16.34
CA ILE A 114 6.30 14.92 -17.11
C ILE A 114 5.42 13.76 -17.57
N ALA A 115 4.58 13.19 -16.69
CA ALA A 115 3.68 12.11 -17.04
C ALA A 115 2.71 12.48 -18.18
N LEU A 116 2.18 13.70 -18.20
CA LEU A 116 1.40 14.21 -19.34
C LEU A 116 2.22 14.30 -20.63
N LEU A 117 3.48 14.73 -20.53
CA LEU A 117 4.41 14.77 -21.67
C LEU A 117 4.78 13.37 -22.18
N GLN A 118 4.79 12.36 -21.30
CA GLN A 118 5.11 10.99 -21.67
C GLN A 118 4.04 10.37 -22.57
N ILE A 119 2.76 10.73 -22.44
CA ILE A 119 1.66 10.19 -23.26
C ILE A 119 1.97 10.30 -24.78
N PRO A 120 2.20 11.50 -25.36
CA PRO A 120 2.53 11.63 -26.77
C PRO A 120 3.94 11.11 -27.12
N MET A 121 4.88 11.07 -26.16
CA MET A 121 6.21 10.53 -26.40
C MET A 121 6.21 9.00 -26.51
N VAL A 122 5.43 8.30 -25.69
CA VAL A 122 5.20 6.84 -25.80
C VAL A 122 4.56 6.53 -27.14
N LEU A 123 3.52 7.27 -27.54
CA LEU A 123 2.91 7.05 -28.85
C LEU A 123 3.92 7.28 -29.99
N SER A 124 4.74 8.33 -29.90
CA SER A 124 5.81 8.58 -30.89
C SER A 124 6.80 7.42 -30.95
N ASP A 125 7.15 6.88 -29.79
CA ASP A 125 8.11 5.81 -29.67
C ASP A 125 7.61 4.48 -30.26
N VAL A 126 6.38 4.10 -29.94
CA VAL A 126 5.77 2.84 -30.39
C VAL A 126 5.38 2.91 -31.87
N SER A 127 4.89 4.06 -32.34
CA SER A 127 4.44 4.21 -33.74
C SER A 127 5.55 4.58 -34.73
N GLY A 128 6.71 5.02 -34.25
CA GLY A 128 7.79 5.58 -35.08
C GLY A 128 7.46 6.94 -35.71
N GLN A 129 6.31 7.53 -35.41
CA GLN A 129 5.93 8.86 -35.91
C GLN A 129 6.67 9.97 -35.15
N PRO A 130 7.06 11.09 -35.81
CA PRO A 130 7.67 12.22 -35.12
C PRO A 130 6.80 12.79 -34.00
N LEU A 131 7.42 13.27 -32.92
CA LEU A 131 6.71 13.87 -31.78
C LEU A 131 5.77 15.03 -32.18
N SER A 132 6.09 15.79 -33.23
CA SER A 132 5.24 16.87 -33.74
C SER A 132 3.88 16.39 -34.25
N VAL A 133 3.78 15.11 -34.64
CA VAL A 133 2.53 14.46 -35.04
C VAL A 133 1.80 13.95 -33.80
N THR A 134 2.46 13.15 -32.97
CA THR A 134 1.80 12.50 -31.82
C THR A 134 1.41 13.46 -30.70
N LEU A 135 2.03 14.64 -30.63
CA LEU A 135 1.64 15.71 -29.70
C LEU A 135 0.26 16.30 -30.04
N GLN A 136 -0.22 16.16 -31.28
CA GLN A 136 -1.51 16.70 -31.70
C GLN A 136 -2.66 16.04 -30.90
N PRO A 137 -3.62 16.83 -30.37
CA PRO A 137 -4.71 16.28 -29.55
C PRO A 137 -5.55 15.19 -30.23
N SER A 138 -5.63 15.19 -31.56
CA SER A 138 -6.33 14.16 -32.34
C SER A 138 -5.77 12.75 -32.16
N ASN A 139 -4.52 12.63 -31.72
CA ASN A 139 -3.84 11.34 -31.54
C ASN A 139 -3.89 10.82 -30.09
N TRP A 140 -4.46 11.60 -29.16
CA TRP A 140 -4.45 11.23 -27.73
C TRP A 140 -5.46 10.13 -27.40
N SER A 141 -6.60 10.07 -28.07
CA SER A 141 -7.54 8.95 -27.91
C SER A 141 -6.88 7.64 -28.32
N VAL A 142 -6.21 7.64 -29.48
CA VAL A 142 -5.43 6.48 -29.97
C VAL A 142 -4.37 6.06 -28.95
N ALA A 143 -3.62 7.02 -28.38
CA ALA A 143 -2.63 6.72 -27.35
C ALA A 143 -3.27 6.02 -26.14
N LEU A 144 -4.37 6.54 -25.61
CA LEU A 144 -4.99 6.05 -24.38
C LEU A 144 -5.76 4.74 -24.57
N GLU A 145 -6.32 4.50 -25.75
CA GLU A 145 -7.12 3.31 -26.04
C GLU A 145 -6.28 2.14 -26.53
N GLN A 146 -5.17 2.40 -27.24
CA GLN A 146 -4.38 1.34 -27.91
C GLN A 146 -3.01 1.10 -27.27
N VAL A 147 -2.52 1.99 -26.40
CA VAL A 147 -1.19 1.85 -25.77
C VAL A 147 -1.31 1.87 -24.25
N SER A 148 -1.17 0.69 -23.64
CA SER A 148 -1.26 0.49 -22.19
C SER A 148 -0.29 1.38 -21.40
N GLU A 149 0.95 1.56 -21.88
CA GLU A 149 1.93 2.45 -21.22
C GLU A 149 1.45 3.91 -21.22
N ALA A 150 0.82 4.39 -22.29
CA ALA A 150 0.26 5.75 -22.35
C ALA A 150 -0.92 5.92 -21.38
N LEU A 151 -1.79 4.91 -21.26
CA LEU A 151 -2.85 4.89 -20.25
C LEU A 151 -2.30 4.90 -18.82
N ALA A 152 -1.21 4.16 -18.56
CA ALA A 152 -0.53 4.19 -17.27
C ALA A 152 0.01 5.59 -16.94
N TRP A 153 0.66 6.26 -17.91
CA TRP A 153 1.14 7.64 -17.75
C TRP A 153 0.01 8.65 -17.49
N PHE A 154 -1.17 8.44 -18.08
CA PHE A 154 -2.35 9.24 -17.76
C PHE A 154 -2.75 9.11 -16.28
N TRP A 155 -2.85 7.88 -15.76
CA TRP A 155 -3.18 7.67 -14.35
C TRP A 155 -2.11 8.18 -13.39
N VAL A 156 -0.83 8.05 -13.76
CA VAL A 156 0.30 8.68 -13.06
C VAL A 156 0.09 10.19 -12.94
N ALA A 157 -0.25 10.86 -14.05
CA ALA A 157 -0.49 12.29 -14.08
C ALA A 157 -1.67 12.68 -13.18
N VAL A 158 -2.79 11.96 -13.26
CA VAL A 158 -3.97 12.20 -12.43
C VAL A 158 -3.62 12.09 -10.94
N PHE A 159 -3.00 10.98 -10.52
CA PHE A 159 -2.66 10.78 -9.10
C PHE A 159 -1.64 11.81 -8.60
N ALA A 160 -0.63 12.14 -9.41
CA ALA A 160 0.39 13.12 -9.04
C ALA A 160 -0.18 14.53 -8.90
N LEU A 161 -1.02 14.97 -9.83
CA LEU A 161 -1.63 16.30 -9.80
C LEU A 161 -2.68 16.43 -8.70
N VAL A 162 -3.53 15.42 -8.50
CA VAL A 162 -4.47 15.37 -7.37
C VAL A 162 -3.72 15.41 -6.04
N GLY A 163 -2.62 14.65 -5.92
CA GLY A 163 -1.78 14.67 -4.72
C GLY A 163 -1.07 16.01 -4.49
N ALA A 164 -0.60 16.65 -5.55
CA ALA A 164 -0.01 17.99 -5.46
C ALA A 164 -1.04 19.05 -5.02
N ILE A 165 -2.27 18.99 -5.58
CA ILE A 165 -3.38 19.86 -5.19
C ILE A 165 -3.73 19.60 -3.72
N GLY A 166 -3.96 18.35 -3.32
CA GLY A 166 -4.25 17.99 -1.93
C GLY A 166 -3.18 18.49 -0.94
N ALA A 167 -1.90 18.30 -1.28
CA ALA A 167 -0.77 18.79 -0.48
C ALA A 167 -0.69 20.32 -0.42
N SER A 168 -1.28 21.04 -1.37
CA SER A 168 -1.35 22.50 -1.35
C SER A 168 -2.44 23.04 -0.41
N LEU A 169 -3.51 22.26 -0.19
CA LEU A 169 -4.71 22.68 0.55
C LEU A 169 -4.56 22.60 2.07
N THR A 170 -3.61 21.80 2.57
CA THR A 170 -3.43 21.59 4.02
C THR A 170 -1.99 21.74 4.46
N ARG A 171 -1.81 22.33 5.64
CA ARG A 171 -0.50 22.44 6.33
C ARG A 171 -0.46 21.60 7.60
N LYS A 172 -1.46 20.76 7.82
CA LYS A 172 -1.57 19.91 9.00
C LYS A 172 -0.64 18.71 8.86
N TRP A 173 0.11 18.42 9.91
CA TRP A 173 1.09 17.33 9.91
C TRP A 173 0.44 15.94 9.76
N ILE A 174 -0.80 15.78 10.24
CA ILE A 174 -1.53 14.52 10.18
C ILE A 174 -1.80 14.00 8.76
N TRP A 175 -1.78 14.87 7.74
CA TRP A 175 -2.00 14.49 6.34
C TRP A 175 -0.73 14.02 5.63
N GLN A 176 0.45 14.19 6.23
CA GLN A 176 1.70 13.83 5.56
C GLN A 176 1.85 12.33 5.24
N PRO A 177 1.42 11.39 6.11
CA PRO A 177 1.39 9.97 5.74
C PRO A 177 0.46 9.68 4.55
N VAL A 178 -0.65 10.43 4.42
CA VAL A 178 -1.57 10.28 3.29
C VAL A 178 -0.90 10.72 2.00
N PHE A 179 -0.20 11.86 2.00
CA PHE A 179 0.55 12.31 0.82
C PHE A 179 1.76 11.41 0.52
N PHE A 180 2.38 10.84 1.54
CA PHE A 180 3.41 9.81 1.36
C PHE A 180 2.83 8.58 0.66
N ALA A 181 1.71 8.03 1.15
CA ALA A 181 1.03 6.89 0.50
C ALA A 181 0.58 7.24 -0.94
N LEU A 182 -0.02 8.41 -1.14
CA LEU A 182 -0.45 8.87 -2.46
C LEU A 182 0.72 9.03 -3.42
N SER A 183 1.87 9.55 -2.95
CA SER A 183 3.08 9.64 -3.78
C SER A 183 3.59 8.28 -4.24
N LEU A 184 3.42 7.21 -3.45
CA LEU A 184 3.74 5.84 -3.86
C LEU A 184 2.75 5.33 -4.91
N ILE A 185 1.45 5.61 -4.74
CA ILE A 185 0.40 5.21 -5.69
C ILE A 185 0.68 5.79 -7.09
N THR A 186 1.27 6.99 -7.18
CA THR A 186 1.61 7.58 -8.49
C THR A 186 2.56 6.72 -9.34
N MET A 187 3.30 5.79 -8.74
CA MET A 187 4.23 4.89 -9.45
C MET A 187 3.58 3.58 -9.88
N MET A 188 2.46 3.20 -9.25
CA MET A 188 1.89 1.86 -9.41
C MET A 188 1.38 1.56 -10.82
N PRO A 189 0.76 2.50 -11.57
CA PRO A 189 0.37 2.21 -12.95
C PRO A 189 1.55 1.78 -13.84
N LEU A 190 2.72 2.40 -13.66
CA LEU A 190 3.94 2.02 -14.40
C LEU A 190 4.54 0.72 -13.91
N ALA A 191 4.36 0.39 -12.62
CA ALA A 191 4.83 -0.87 -12.07
C ALA A 191 4.02 -2.07 -12.58
N VAL A 192 2.73 -1.85 -12.87
CA VAL A 192 1.80 -2.88 -13.34
C VAL A 192 1.94 -3.13 -14.84
N VAL A 193 2.09 -2.07 -15.64
CA VAL A 193 2.19 -2.17 -17.11
C VAL A 193 3.59 -2.56 -17.59
N SER A 194 4.55 -2.76 -16.68
CA SER A 194 5.93 -3.06 -17.07
C SER A 194 6.06 -4.44 -17.74
N HIS A 195 6.43 -4.45 -19.02
CA HIS A 195 6.71 -5.64 -19.84
C HIS A 195 8.05 -6.35 -19.48
N ASN A 196 8.42 -6.41 -18.20
CA ASN A 196 9.72 -6.93 -17.75
C ASN A 196 9.89 -8.45 -17.93
N ALA A 197 8.94 -9.11 -18.60
CA ALA A 197 9.05 -10.51 -18.98
C ALA A 197 8.40 -10.70 -20.37
N THR A 198 9.22 -10.68 -21.42
CA THR A 198 8.79 -10.83 -22.81
C THR A 198 8.56 -12.31 -23.22
N GLY A 199 8.67 -13.27 -22.29
CA GLY A 199 8.66 -14.71 -22.58
C GLY A 199 8.18 -15.60 -21.43
N GLY A 200 7.14 -15.17 -20.69
CA GLY A 200 6.61 -15.88 -19.51
C GLY A 200 7.15 -15.37 -18.17
N SER A 201 6.65 -15.88 -17.06
CA SER A 201 6.93 -15.43 -15.67
C SER A 201 6.68 -13.94 -15.41
N HIS A 202 5.69 -13.35 -16.10
CA HIS A 202 5.33 -11.95 -15.90
C HIS A 202 4.81 -11.68 -14.47
N ASP A 203 4.25 -12.68 -13.80
CA ASP A 203 3.89 -12.63 -12.37
C ASP A 203 5.11 -12.27 -11.50
N TYR A 204 6.25 -12.92 -11.74
CA TYR A 204 7.51 -12.64 -11.06
C TYR A 204 8.12 -11.32 -11.51
N GLY A 205 8.08 -11.01 -12.80
CA GLY A 205 8.53 -9.73 -13.35
C GLY A 205 7.81 -8.56 -12.68
N THR A 206 6.48 -8.54 -12.72
CA THR A 206 5.64 -7.49 -12.15
C THR A 206 5.78 -7.41 -10.62
N ASN A 207 5.67 -8.53 -9.90
CA ASN A 207 5.78 -8.53 -8.43
C ASN A 207 7.16 -8.07 -7.95
N SER A 208 8.24 -8.54 -8.58
CA SER A 208 9.60 -8.12 -8.22
C SER A 208 9.84 -6.65 -8.58
N TYR A 209 9.28 -6.15 -9.68
CA TYR A 209 9.38 -4.76 -10.08
C TYR A 209 8.61 -3.80 -9.18
N ILE A 210 7.41 -4.17 -8.69
CA ILE A 210 6.68 -3.40 -7.67
C ILE A 210 7.55 -3.18 -6.42
N TRP A 211 8.21 -4.24 -5.93
CA TRP A 211 9.16 -4.13 -4.83
C TRP A 211 10.38 -3.29 -5.20
N HIS A 212 10.94 -3.49 -6.38
CA HIS A 212 12.11 -2.77 -6.87
C HIS A 212 11.86 -1.25 -6.91
N LEU A 213 10.76 -0.83 -7.53
CA LEU A 213 10.41 0.58 -7.67
C LEU A 213 10.11 1.22 -6.31
N THR A 214 9.33 0.54 -5.47
CA THR A 214 8.97 1.02 -4.13
C THR A 214 10.21 1.27 -3.25
N PHE A 215 11.15 0.34 -3.22
CA PHE A 215 12.36 0.50 -2.41
C PHE A 215 13.39 1.44 -3.06
N THR A 216 13.36 1.62 -4.39
CA THR A 216 14.16 2.66 -5.08
C THR A 216 13.74 4.04 -4.58
N VAL A 217 12.44 4.35 -4.57
CA VAL A 217 11.96 5.67 -4.13
C VAL A 217 12.17 5.90 -2.63
N PHE A 218 12.12 4.86 -1.80
CA PHE A 218 12.50 4.97 -0.38
C PHE A 218 13.97 5.32 -0.19
N TRP A 219 14.87 4.67 -0.94
CA TRP A 219 16.31 4.94 -0.83
C TRP A 219 16.66 6.29 -1.43
N VAL A 220 16.46 6.47 -2.74
CA VAL A 220 16.87 7.69 -3.46
C VAL A 220 16.16 8.91 -2.87
N GLY A 221 14.84 8.82 -2.73
CA GLY A 221 14.01 9.89 -2.20
C GLY A 221 14.37 10.27 -0.78
N GLY A 222 14.48 9.29 0.11
CA GLY A 222 14.81 9.55 1.51
C GLY A 222 16.19 10.19 1.68
N LEU A 223 17.18 9.84 0.85
CA LEU A 223 18.51 10.47 0.90
C LEU A 223 18.45 11.91 0.40
N MET A 224 17.73 12.17 -0.70
CA MET A 224 17.49 13.53 -1.21
C MET A 224 16.78 14.42 -0.19
N ALA A 225 15.80 13.87 0.52
CA ALA A 225 15.11 14.55 1.59
C ALA A 225 16.04 14.82 2.79
N LEU A 226 16.89 13.87 3.16
CA LEU A 226 17.87 14.02 4.25
C LEU A 226 18.97 15.04 3.94
N ILE A 227 19.42 15.13 2.68
CA ILE A 227 20.29 16.23 2.22
C ILE A 227 19.58 17.57 2.38
N GLY A 228 18.29 17.63 2.02
CA GLY A 228 17.43 18.79 2.25
C GLY A 228 17.36 19.18 3.73
N HIS A 229 17.03 18.22 4.59
CA HIS A 229 16.95 18.35 6.04
C HIS A 229 18.23 18.95 6.62
N GLN A 230 19.38 18.39 6.23
CA GLN A 230 20.66 18.85 6.71
C GLN A 230 21.03 20.25 6.23
N ARG A 231 20.79 20.57 4.95
CA ARG A 231 21.09 21.90 4.38
C ARG A 231 20.19 23.00 4.96
N ARG A 232 18.97 22.63 5.38
CA ARG A 232 18.06 23.49 6.13
C ARG A 232 18.35 23.54 7.64
N ARG A 233 19.31 22.73 8.11
CA ARG A 233 19.67 22.55 9.52
C ARG A 233 18.50 22.10 10.39
N GLY A 234 17.70 21.17 9.88
CA GLY A 234 16.55 20.64 10.59
C GLY A 234 16.94 19.91 11.88
N GLU A 235 16.00 19.89 12.82
CA GLU A 235 16.19 19.29 14.15
C GLU A 235 16.30 17.76 14.09
N PHE A 236 16.78 17.14 15.18
CA PHE A 236 16.88 15.68 15.32
C PHE A 236 17.71 14.98 14.21
N MET A 237 18.65 15.67 13.56
CA MET A 237 19.40 15.16 12.41
C MET A 237 20.01 13.76 12.63
N MET A 238 20.60 13.50 13.79
CA MET A 238 21.17 12.18 14.13
C MET A 238 20.08 11.09 14.18
N GLU A 239 18.96 11.37 14.85
CA GLU A 239 17.86 10.42 14.99
C GLU A 239 17.19 10.15 13.64
N VAL A 240 16.94 11.19 12.83
CA VAL A 240 16.38 11.05 11.48
C VAL A 240 17.33 10.25 10.58
N ALA A 241 18.64 10.53 10.62
CA ALA A 241 19.64 9.79 9.85
C ALA A 241 19.74 8.32 10.27
N GLN A 242 19.63 8.01 11.56
CA GLN A 242 19.61 6.62 12.05
C GLN A 242 18.37 5.85 11.61
N ARG A 243 17.18 6.46 11.74
CA ARG A 243 15.91 5.87 11.28
C ARG A 243 15.97 5.63 9.77
N TYR A 244 16.41 6.62 9.01
CA TYR A 244 16.56 6.49 7.57
C TYR A 244 17.62 5.47 7.16
N SER A 245 18.74 5.38 7.88
CA SER A 245 19.76 4.36 7.62
C SER A 245 19.19 2.95 7.73
N PHE A 246 18.26 2.68 8.65
CA PHE A 246 17.55 1.39 8.67
C PHE A 246 16.73 1.17 7.39
N VAL A 247 15.94 2.17 6.96
CA VAL A 247 15.16 2.11 5.71
C VAL A 247 16.06 1.86 4.50
N ALA A 248 17.19 2.57 4.40
CA ALA A 248 18.17 2.39 3.34
C ALA A 248 18.81 0.99 3.33
N LEU A 249 18.97 0.32 4.49
CA LEU A 249 19.44 -1.07 4.53
C LEU A 249 18.45 -2.01 3.86
N VAL A 250 17.18 -1.86 4.26
CA VAL A 250 16.10 -2.72 3.76
C VAL A 250 15.95 -2.49 2.27
N ALA A 251 15.98 -1.23 1.83
CA ALA A 251 15.96 -0.89 0.42
C ALA A 251 17.12 -1.53 -0.35
N PHE A 252 18.36 -1.43 0.14
CA PHE A 252 19.51 -2.08 -0.48
C PHE A 252 19.32 -3.60 -0.63
N ILE A 253 18.84 -4.28 0.42
CA ILE A 253 18.60 -5.74 0.39
C ILE A 253 17.53 -6.08 -0.63
N VAL A 254 16.36 -5.41 -0.58
CA VAL A 254 15.24 -5.71 -1.47
C VAL A 254 15.57 -5.38 -2.92
N LEU A 255 16.29 -4.29 -3.19
CA LEU A 255 16.74 -3.94 -4.53
C LEU A 255 17.76 -4.93 -5.09
N SER A 256 18.66 -5.44 -4.24
CA SER A 256 19.61 -6.47 -4.65
C SER A 256 18.88 -7.77 -5.00
N LEU A 257 17.94 -8.22 -4.16
CA LEU A 257 17.17 -9.44 -4.40
C LEU A 257 16.26 -9.32 -5.62
N SER A 258 15.48 -8.25 -5.73
CA SER A 258 14.61 -8.01 -6.89
C SER A 258 15.40 -7.80 -8.18
N GLY A 259 16.59 -7.18 -8.13
CA GLY A 259 17.48 -7.06 -9.27
C GLY A 259 18.02 -8.42 -9.74
N ILE A 260 18.40 -9.30 -8.81
CA ILE A 260 18.82 -10.67 -9.12
C ILE A 260 17.67 -11.47 -9.74
N ILE A 261 16.46 -11.38 -9.17
CA ILE A 261 15.27 -12.06 -9.71
C ILE A 261 14.99 -11.58 -11.14
N ASN A 262 14.95 -10.27 -11.39
CA ASN A 262 14.72 -9.74 -12.73
C ASN A 262 15.82 -10.13 -13.72
N ALA A 263 17.09 -10.12 -13.30
CA ALA A 263 18.18 -10.57 -14.16
C ALA A 263 18.05 -12.06 -14.51
N ALA A 264 17.73 -12.91 -13.52
CA ALA A 264 17.60 -14.35 -13.72
C ALA A 264 16.42 -14.74 -14.64
N ILE A 265 15.37 -13.89 -14.72
CA ILE A 265 14.23 -14.11 -15.62
C ILE A 265 14.55 -13.69 -17.05
N ASN A 266 15.45 -12.71 -17.24
CA ASN A 266 15.67 -12.06 -18.54
C ASN A 266 16.96 -12.47 -19.26
N ILE A 267 17.98 -13.00 -18.56
CA ILE A 267 19.27 -13.37 -19.17
C ILE A 267 19.89 -14.65 -18.60
N GLY A 268 20.56 -15.41 -19.47
CA GLY A 268 21.48 -16.48 -19.10
C GLY A 268 22.83 -15.95 -18.58
N TRP A 269 23.68 -16.83 -18.05
CA TRP A 269 24.99 -16.46 -17.53
C TRP A 269 25.98 -16.07 -18.63
N GLU A 270 25.90 -16.74 -19.76
CA GLU A 270 26.64 -16.51 -20.99
C GLU A 270 26.30 -15.15 -21.63
N ASP A 271 25.09 -14.67 -21.40
CA ASP A 271 24.59 -13.42 -21.97
C ASP A 271 25.06 -12.17 -21.24
N LEU A 272 25.63 -12.33 -20.04
CA LEU A 272 26.03 -11.20 -19.19
C LEU A 272 27.08 -10.29 -19.84
N TYR A 273 27.88 -10.84 -20.77
CA TYR A 273 28.95 -10.09 -21.47
C TYR A 273 28.84 -10.14 -22.99
N SER A 274 27.86 -10.87 -23.55
CA SER A 274 27.74 -11.09 -24.99
C SER A 274 26.94 -10.00 -25.71
N ASN A 275 26.05 -9.31 -24.99
CA ASN A 275 25.10 -8.35 -25.56
C ASN A 275 24.92 -7.10 -24.70
N ASN A 276 24.32 -6.07 -25.29
CA ASN A 276 24.12 -4.76 -24.65
C ASN A 276 23.26 -4.85 -23.38
N TYR A 277 22.25 -5.71 -23.34
CA TYR A 277 21.40 -5.90 -22.18
C TYR A 277 22.20 -6.45 -20.99
N GLY A 278 22.97 -7.52 -21.21
CA GLY A 278 23.85 -8.12 -20.20
C GLY A 278 24.87 -7.14 -19.65
N ILE A 279 25.50 -6.33 -20.52
CA ILE A 279 26.44 -5.28 -20.11
C ILE A 279 25.76 -4.26 -19.18
N LEU A 280 24.56 -3.78 -19.53
CA LEU A 280 23.81 -2.83 -18.70
C LEU A 280 23.42 -3.46 -17.34
N VAL A 281 23.06 -4.74 -17.32
CA VAL A 281 22.82 -5.49 -16.07
C VAL A 281 24.10 -5.57 -15.22
N ALA A 282 25.25 -5.89 -15.81
CA ALA A 282 26.53 -5.93 -15.12
C ALA A 282 26.93 -4.56 -14.56
N VAL A 283 26.70 -3.47 -15.30
CA VAL A 283 26.89 -2.10 -14.83
C VAL A 283 26.01 -1.81 -13.62
N LYS A 284 24.71 -2.18 -13.64
CA LYS A 284 23.83 -2.06 -12.47
C LYS A 284 24.33 -2.86 -11.28
N ALA A 285 24.86 -4.07 -11.50
CA ALA A 285 25.45 -4.91 -10.44
C ALA A 285 26.68 -4.25 -9.79
N ILE A 286 27.54 -3.58 -10.58
CA ILE A 286 28.67 -2.82 -10.04
C ILE A 286 28.17 -1.60 -9.25
N LEU A 287 27.20 -0.86 -9.79
CA LEU A 287 26.64 0.33 -9.13
C LEU A 287 26.00 -0.01 -7.79
N ILE A 288 25.24 -1.11 -7.68
CA ILE A 288 24.62 -1.50 -6.41
C ILE A 288 25.68 -1.87 -5.35
N VAL A 289 26.78 -2.52 -5.74
CA VAL A 289 27.91 -2.80 -4.83
C VAL A 289 28.56 -1.50 -4.35
N LEU A 290 28.82 -0.54 -5.25
CA LEU A 290 29.34 0.78 -4.89
C LEU A 290 28.42 1.53 -3.93
N LEU A 291 27.10 1.49 -4.16
CA LEU A 291 26.11 2.08 -3.26
C LEU A 291 26.07 1.38 -1.89
N GLY A 292 26.27 0.06 -1.84
CA GLY A 292 26.45 -0.68 -0.59
C GLY A 292 27.66 -0.19 0.23
N LEU A 293 28.77 0.14 -0.44
CA LEU A 293 29.95 0.74 0.19
C LEU A 293 29.67 2.14 0.75
N PHE A 294 28.92 2.99 0.02
CA PHE A 294 28.46 4.28 0.55
C PHE A 294 27.62 4.10 1.82
N GLY A 295 26.67 3.16 1.81
CA GLY A 295 25.87 2.81 2.98
C GLY A 295 26.71 2.35 4.18
N TYR A 296 27.75 1.55 3.94
CA TYR A 296 28.72 1.13 4.96
C TYR A 296 29.49 2.32 5.54
N VAL A 297 30.04 3.19 4.69
CA VAL A 297 30.76 4.42 5.08
C VAL A 297 29.83 5.33 5.89
N HIS A 298 28.56 5.45 5.50
CA HIS A 298 27.60 6.25 6.22
C HIS A 298 27.41 5.75 7.66
N ARG A 299 27.20 4.45 7.84
CA ARG A 299 27.03 3.80 9.16
C ARG A 299 28.26 3.87 10.05
N LYS A 300 29.44 3.63 9.49
CA LYS A 300 30.69 3.52 10.26
C LYS A 300 31.36 4.87 10.52
N VAL A 301 31.21 5.82 9.61
CA VAL A 301 31.99 7.07 9.65
C VAL A 301 31.11 8.31 9.82
N THR A 302 30.11 8.49 8.95
CA THR A 302 29.42 9.80 8.88
C THR A 302 28.33 9.98 9.93
N ILE A 303 27.51 8.95 10.18
CA ILE A 303 26.39 9.01 11.13
C ILE A 303 26.90 9.18 12.56
N PRO A 304 27.91 8.43 13.04
CA PRO A 304 28.47 8.64 14.39
C PRO A 304 28.94 10.08 14.62
N LYS A 305 29.52 10.73 13.59
CA LYS A 305 29.98 12.13 13.67
C LYS A 305 28.85 13.16 13.77
N LEU A 306 27.60 12.79 13.47
CA LEU A 306 26.44 13.68 13.64
C LEU A 306 26.11 13.94 15.11
N ALA A 307 26.63 13.14 16.05
CA ALA A 307 26.49 13.40 17.48
C ALA A 307 27.18 14.71 17.88
N ASP A 308 28.42 14.91 17.43
CA ASP A 308 29.23 16.10 17.74
C ASP A 308 28.99 17.24 16.73
N GLN A 309 28.75 16.88 15.46
CA GLN A 309 28.56 17.83 14.36
C GLN A 309 27.29 17.51 13.58
N PRO A 310 26.10 17.83 14.11
CA PRO A 310 24.82 17.49 13.48
C PRO A 310 24.67 17.98 12.03
N HIS A 311 25.39 19.03 11.65
CA HIS A 311 25.36 19.57 10.28
C HIS A 311 26.75 19.55 9.62
N GLY A 312 27.55 18.53 9.93
CA GLY A 312 28.90 18.35 9.42
C GLY A 312 28.96 18.24 7.89
N PHE A 313 29.97 18.86 7.28
CA PHE A 313 30.12 18.91 5.82
C PHE A 313 30.31 17.52 5.18
N LEU A 314 30.96 16.59 5.90
CA LEU A 314 31.29 15.26 5.40
C LEU A 314 30.04 14.44 5.03
N PHE A 315 29.01 14.48 5.88
CA PHE A 315 27.79 13.68 5.65
C PHE A 315 27.11 14.07 4.34
N TRP A 316 26.77 15.36 4.16
CA TRP A 316 25.98 15.74 2.98
C TRP A 316 26.78 15.63 1.69
N ARG A 317 28.12 15.80 1.74
CA ARG A 317 28.98 15.63 0.56
C ARG A 317 28.97 14.18 0.07
N ILE A 318 29.12 13.21 0.98
CA ILE A 318 29.07 11.79 0.62
C ILE A 318 27.67 11.42 0.15
N ALA A 319 26.62 11.87 0.86
CA ALA A 319 25.23 11.65 0.45
C ALA A 319 24.94 12.23 -0.95
N ALA A 320 25.45 13.41 -1.28
CA ALA A 320 25.25 14.00 -2.61
C ALA A 320 25.95 13.19 -3.71
N VAL A 321 27.13 12.63 -3.44
CA VAL A 321 27.83 11.73 -4.37
C VAL A 321 27.05 10.42 -4.51
N GLU A 322 26.56 9.84 -3.41
CA GLU A 322 25.72 8.64 -3.43
C GLU A 322 24.47 8.86 -4.30
N VAL A 323 23.76 9.99 -4.15
CA VAL A 323 22.60 10.31 -5.01
C VAL A 323 23.00 10.49 -6.48
N LEU A 324 24.18 11.02 -6.79
CA LEU A 324 24.67 11.08 -8.18
C LEU A 324 24.89 9.69 -8.77
N VAL A 325 25.42 8.75 -7.99
CA VAL A 325 25.58 7.35 -8.40
C VAL A 325 24.22 6.67 -8.56
N MET A 326 23.25 6.96 -7.70
CA MET A 326 21.87 6.50 -7.85
C MET A 326 21.19 7.08 -9.11
N ALA A 327 21.41 8.37 -9.40
CA ALA A 327 20.90 9.02 -10.60
C ALA A 327 21.48 8.38 -11.87
N LEU A 328 22.78 8.05 -11.87
CA LEU A 328 23.41 7.25 -12.92
C LEU A 328 22.74 5.87 -13.04
N ALA A 329 22.50 5.16 -11.92
CA ALA A 329 21.84 3.86 -11.92
C ALA A 329 20.40 3.90 -12.46
N ILE A 330 19.64 4.95 -12.14
CA ILE A 330 18.30 5.20 -12.71
C ILE A 330 18.39 5.46 -14.21
N GLY A 331 19.35 6.29 -14.66
CA GLY A 331 19.55 6.53 -16.09
C GLY A 331 19.89 5.25 -16.87
N VAL A 332 20.74 4.39 -16.30
CA VAL A 332 21.04 3.05 -16.84
C VAL A 332 19.79 2.15 -16.82
N ALA A 333 18.98 2.18 -15.76
CA ALA A 333 17.76 1.38 -15.67
C ALA A 333 16.71 1.78 -16.72
N VAL A 334 16.52 3.07 -16.96
CA VAL A 334 15.62 3.59 -18.00
C VAL A 334 16.11 3.23 -19.40
N ALA A 335 17.42 3.26 -19.63
CA ALA A 335 18.00 2.79 -20.88
C ALA A 335 17.80 1.27 -21.07
N LEU A 336 18.05 0.48 -20.01
CA LEU A 336 17.87 -0.97 -20.00
C LEU A 336 16.44 -1.38 -20.32
N GLY A 337 15.43 -0.68 -19.81
CA GLY A 337 14.02 -0.95 -20.12
C GLY A 337 13.62 -0.72 -21.58
N ARG A 338 14.55 -0.25 -22.42
CA ARG A 338 14.38 -0.03 -23.87
C ARG A 338 15.37 -0.83 -24.71
N THR A 339 16.29 -1.54 -24.05
CA THR A 339 17.21 -2.47 -24.70
C THR A 339 16.54 -3.83 -24.68
N PRO A 340 16.33 -4.48 -25.85
CA PRO A 340 15.73 -5.81 -25.86
C PRO A 340 16.66 -6.80 -25.14
N PRO A 341 16.10 -7.73 -24.34
CA PRO A 341 16.88 -8.83 -23.79
C PRO A 341 17.47 -9.70 -24.92
N PRO A 342 18.56 -10.45 -24.66
CA PRO A 342 19.25 -11.25 -25.66
C PRO A 342 18.31 -12.28 -26.31
N PRO A 343 18.54 -12.59 -27.60
CA PRO A 343 17.68 -13.47 -28.38
C PRO A 343 17.91 -14.95 -28.09
N ASN A 344 18.33 -15.39 -26.91
CA ASN A 344 18.15 -16.81 -26.56
C ASN A 344 16.67 -17.15 -26.31
N PHE A 345 15.79 -16.15 -26.48
CA PHE A 345 14.35 -16.25 -26.74
C PHE A 345 13.97 -16.31 -28.24
N SER A 346 14.89 -16.17 -29.20
CA SER A 346 14.57 -16.27 -30.65
C SER A 346 14.22 -17.70 -31.08
N ASP A 347 14.46 -18.70 -30.24
CA ASP A 347 13.91 -20.05 -30.39
C ASP A 347 12.40 -20.11 -30.10
N GLN A 348 11.81 -19.09 -29.43
CA GLN A 348 10.37 -18.97 -29.18
C GLN A 348 9.59 -18.29 -30.31
N ALA A 349 10.29 -17.72 -31.31
CA ALA A 349 9.69 -17.06 -32.47
C ALA A 349 9.72 -17.91 -33.76
N GLY A 350 9.89 -19.23 -33.63
CA GLY A 350 9.74 -20.17 -34.75
C GLY A 350 10.98 -20.36 -35.63
N GLY A 351 12.16 -20.52 -35.02
CA GLY A 351 13.33 -21.09 -35.71
C GLY A 351 13.24 -22.63 -35.80
N ASP A 352 13.83 -23.21 -36.84
CA ASP A 352 13.64 -24.60 -37.32
C ASP A 352 14.01 -25.75 -36.35
N ASP A 353 14.39 -25.47 -35.10
CA ASP A 353 14.67 -26.46 -34.02
C ASP A 353 13.83 -26.16 -32.74
N ALA A 354 12.57 -25.79 -32.94
CA ALA A 354 11.67 -25.11 -31.99
C ALA A 354 11.44 -25.80 -30.61
N LEU A 355 11.70 -25.04 -29.54
CA LEU A 355 10.91 -25.13 -28.30
C LEU A 355 9.46 -24.69 -28.62
N PRO A 356 8.44 -25.20 -27.90
CA PRO A 356 7.05 -24.84 -28.16
C PRO A 356 6.83 -23.31 -28.08
N SER A 357 5.97 -22.79 -28.97
CA SER A 357 5.51 -21.40 -28.96
C SER A 357 4.96 -21.00 -27.60
N ILE A 358 5.20 -19.75 -27.16
CA ILE A 358 4.64 -19.19 -25.92
C ILE A 358 3.13 -19.47 -25.89
N THR A 359 2.66 -20.17 -24.87
CA THR A 359 1.25 -20.56 -24.75
C THR A 359 0.39 -19.37 -24.31
N GLN A 360 -0.94 -19.45 -24.51
CA GLN A 360 -1.84 -18.43 -23.96
C GLN A 360 -1.76 -18.36 -22.42
N MET A 361 -1.55 -19.49 -21.74
CA MET A 361 -1.30 -19.53 -20.30
C MET A 361 -0.04 -18.75 -19.91
N GLU A 362 1.06 -18.86 -20.66
CA GLU A 362 2.28 -18.11 -20.34
C GLU A 362 2.10 -16.60 -20.54
N VAL A 363 1.30 -16.21 -21.53
CA VAL A 363 0.94 -14.80 -21.74
C VAL A 363 0.04 -14.28 -20.61
N LYS A 364 -0.99 -15.04 -20.21
CA LYS A 364 -2.03 -14.59 -19.26
C LYS A 364 -1.73 -14.86 -17.78
N LEU A 365 -1.10 -16.00 -17.46
CA LEU A 365 -0.71 -16.42 -16.09
C LEU A 365 0.78 -16.24 -15.79
N GLY A 366 1.63 -16.32 -16.81
CA GLY A 366 3.08 -16.31 -16.66
C GLY A 366 3.70 -17.70 -16.50
N TYR A 367 2.90 -18.75 -16.56
CA TYR A 367 3.35 -20.14 -16.45
C TYR A 367 2.30 -21.08 -17.03
N ASN A 368 2.73 -22.31 -17.35
CA ASN A 368 1.83 -23.38 -17.81
C ASN A 368 1.27 -24.19 -16.63
N LEU A 369 0.04 -24.66 -16.78
CA LEU A 369 -0.59 -25.64 -15.90
C LEU A 369 -0.67 -26.98 -16.63
N GLU A 370 0.09 -27.97 -16.19
CA GLU A 370 0.20 -29.27 -16.88
C GLU A 370 -0.83 -30.30 -16.40
N ILE A 371 -1.15 -30.27 -15.11
CA ILE A 371 -2.06 -31.22 -14.45
C ILE A 371 -3.32 -30.52 -13.96
N PRO A 372 -4.48 -31.19 -13.85
CA PRO A 372 -5.68 -30.59 -13.28
C PRO A 372 -5.51 -30.31 -11.78
N PHE A 373 -6.27 -29.34 -11.25
CA PHE A 373 -6.28 -29.07 -9.81
C PHE A 373 -6.81 -30.28 -9.03
N GLY A 374 -6.09 -30.67 -7.98
CA GLY A 374 -6.40 -31.84 -7.18
C GLY A 374 -5.29 -32.16 -6.19
N TRP A 375 -5.32 -33.34 -5.57
CA TRP A 375 -4.31 -33.72 -4.57
C TRP A 375 -2.90 -33.80 -5.14
N GLU A 376 -2.75 -34.27 -6.38
CA GLU A 376 -1.45 -34.30 -7.05
C GLU A 376 -0.86 -32.89 -7.18
N ALA A 377 -1.62 -31.94 -7.73
CA ALA A 377 -1.21 -30.53 -7.83
C ALA A 377 -0.87 -29.95 -6.45
N MET A 378 -1.68 -30.22 -5.42
CA MET A 378 -1.43 -29.73 -4.05
C MET A 378 -0.07 -30.15 -3.47
N PHE A 379 0.50 -31.28 -3.90
CA PHE A 379 1.81 -31.76 -3.42
C PHE A 379 2.96 -31.53 -4.39
N THR A 380 2.69 -31.36 -5.69
CA THR A 380 3.70 -31.24 -6.74
C THR A 380 3.89 -29.80 -7.24
N THR A 381 2.85 -28.98 -7.15
CA THR A 381 2.84 -27.62 -7.66
C THR A 381 3.13 -26.62 -6.54
N PHE A 382 4.26 -25.93 -6.66
CA PHE A 382 4.64 -24.84 -5.76
C PHE A 382 5.35 -23.75 -6.54
N ARG A 383 4.88 -22.51 -6.40
CA ARG A 383 5.49 -21.32 -6.99
C ARG A 383 5.46 -20.21 -5.95
N PHE A 384 6.63 -19.78 -5.48
CA PHE A 384 6.68 -18.78 -4.41
C PHE A 384 6.11 -17.44 -4.88
N ASP A 385 5.04 -16.96 -4.25
CA ASP A 385 4.48 -15.65 -4.53
C ASP A 385 5.38 -14.55 -3.93
N ILE A 386 6.00 -13.76 -4.80
CA ILE A 386 6.95 -12.72 -4.39
C ILE A 386 6.28 -11.61 -3.56
N PHE A 387 4.99 -11.34 -3.76
CA PHE A 387 4.28 -10.26 -3.07
C PHE A 387 3.77 -10.73 -1.70
N PHE A 388 2.79 -11.62 -1.68
CA PHE A 388 2.14 -12.14 -0.47
C PHE A 388 3.02 -13.11 0.31
N GLY A 389 3.80 -13.95 -0.37
CA GLY A 389 4.74 -14.86 0.31
C GLY A 389 5.82 -14.10 1.06
N SER A 390 6.41 -13.06 0.45
CA SER A 390 7.34 -12.16 1.14
C SER A 390 6.66 -11.36 2.26
N ALA A 391 5.44 -10.85 2.02
CA ALA A 391 4.68 -10.11 3.04
C ALA A 391 4.39 -10.97 4.28
N ALA A 392 4.03 -12.24 4.10
CA ALA A 392 3.83 -13.20 5.17
C ALA A 392 5.10 -13.42 6.01
N ILE A 393 6.25 -13.64 5.36
CA ILE A 393 7.54 -13.83 6.03
C ILE A 393 7.93 -12.58 6.81
N ILE A 394 7.78 -11.39 6.20
CA ILE A 394 8.09 -10.10 6.84
C ILE A 394 7.17 -9.86 8.03
N ALA A 395 5.87 -10.10 7.90
CA ALA A 395 4.89 -9.96 8.97
C ALA A 395 5.21 -10.88 10.17
N ALA A 396 5.58 -12.13 9.90
CA ALA A 396 6.04 -13.07 10.93
C ALA A 396 7.32 -12.58 11.62
N ALA A 397 8.32 -12.12 10.86
CA ALA A 397 9.59 -11.64 11.39
C ALA A 397 9.42 -10.39 12.27
N ILE A 398 8.59 -9.42 11.85
CA ILE A 398 8.28 -8.20 12.61
C ILE A 398 7.59 -8.56 13.93
N TYR A 399 6.60 -9.44 13.91
CA TYR A 399 5.89 -9.87 15.11
C TYR A 399 6.81 -10.58 16.10
N LEU A 400 7.65 -11.50 15.62
CA LEU A 400 8.65 -12.19 16.44
C LEU A 400 9.70 -11.22 17.00
N TYR A 401 10.08 -10.19 16.24
CA TYR A 401 10.95 -9.12 16.72
C TYR A 401 10.30 -8.32 17.85
N TRP A 402 9.03 -7.90 17.71
CA TRP A 402 8.30 -7.23 18.78
C TRP A 402 8.11 -8.11 20.01
N LEU A 403 7.83 -9.40 19.83
CA LEU A 403 7.77 -10.37 20.92
C LEU A 403 9.11 -10.48 21.65
N ARG A 404 10.23 -10.57 20.92
CA ARG A 404 11.58 -10.56 21.51
C ARG A 404 11.85 -9.26 22.28
N LEU A 405 11.45 -8.11 21.75
CA LEU A 405 11.58 -6.82 22.43
C LEU A 405 10.77 -6.74 23.73
N LEU A 406 9.54 -7.28 23.72
CA LEU A 406 8.67 -7.34 24.89
C LEU A 406 9.26 -8.27 25.97
N LYS A 407 9.69 -9.48 25.59
CA LYS A 407 10.32 -10.44 26.51
C LYS A 407 11.61 -9.90 27.13
N LYS A 408 12.45 -9.19 26.35
CA LYS A 408 13.66 -8.52 26.87
C LYS A 408 13.37 -7.47 27.94
N ARG A 409 12.13 -6.99 28.05
CA ARG A 409 11.69 -6.03 29.09
C ARG A 409 10.92 -6.70 30.23
N GLY A 410 10.90 -8.03 30.30
CA GLY A 410 10.14 -8.78 31.30
C GLY A 410 8.63 -8.79 31.07
N GLY A 411 8.17 -8.43 29.87
CA GLY A 411 6.74 -8.48 29.55
C GLY A 411 6.30 -9.89 29.11
N GLU A 412 5.12 -10.30 29.56
CA GLU A 412 4.49 -11.55 29.15
C GLU A 412 3.56 -11.37 27.94
N TRP A 413 3.51 -12.40 27.09
CA TRP A 413 2.63 -12.45 25.93
C TRP A 413 2.05 -13.86 25.77
N PRO A 414 0.73 -14.02 25.57
CA PRO A 414 0.14 -15.35 25.49
C PRO A 414 0.64 -16.11 24.25
N LEU A 415 0.96 -17.40 24.43
CA LEU A 415 1.45 -18.25 23.34
C LEU A 415 0.39 -18.41 22.24
N ALA A 416 -0.89 -18.51 22.60
CA ALA A 416 -1.99 -18.64 21.66
C ALA A 416 -2.00 -17.50 20.61
N ASN A 417 -1.81 -16.24 21.02
CA ASN A 417 -1.72 -15.11 20.09
C ASN A 417 -0.54 -15.27 19.11
N THR A 418 0.59 -15.78 19.58
CA THR A 418 1.74 -16.02 18.70
C THR A 418 1.44 -17.13 17.69
N LEU A 419 0.81 -18.23 18.12
CA LEU A 419 0.41 -19.32 17.23
C LEU A 419 -0.61 -18.87 16.19
N TRP A 420 -1.61 -18.08 16.58
CA TRP A 420 -2.59 -17.52 15.65
C TRP A 420 -1.95 -16.60 14.61
N TRP A 421 -1.07 -15.69 15.04
CA TRP A 421 -0.37 -14.80 14.12
C TRP A 421 0.51 -15.56 13.13
N LEU A 422 1.34 -16.48 13.62
CA LEU A 422 2.23 -17.27 12.77
C LEU A 422 1.44 -18.22 11.86
N GLY A 423 0.33 -18.79 12.35
CA GLY A 423 -0.58 -19.59 11.53
C GLY A 423 -1.24 -18.77 10.43
N GLY A 424 -1.65 -17.52 10.70
CA GLY A 424 -2.18 -16.62 9.67
C GLY A 424 -1.12 -16.24 8.62
N CYS A 425 0.13 -16.00 9.04
CA CYS A 425 1.24 -15.78 8.11
C CYS A 425 1.54 -17.04 7.28
N PHE A 426 1.56 -18.22 7.91
CA PHE A 426 1.74 -19.49 7.20
C PHE A 426 0.62 -19.73 6.20
N LEU A 427 -0.64 -19.49 6.57
CA LEU A 427 -1.78 -19.67 5.68
C LEU A 427 -1.72 -18.68 4.51
N LEU A 428 -1.31 -17.43 4.74
CA LEU A 428 -1.06 -16.46 3.67
C LEU A 428 0.01 -16.93 2.68
N LEU A 429 1.15 -17.44 3.18
CA LEU A 429 2.20 -18.00 2.35
C LEU A 429 1.71 -19.24 1.59
N PHE A 430 1.00 -20.14 2.26
CA PHE A 430 0.48 -21.37 1.69
C PHE A 430 -0.55 -21.08 0.59
N THR A 431 -1.56 -20.25 0.86
CA THR A 431 -2.61 -19.90 -0.11
C THR A 431 -2.05 -19.15 -1.32
N SER A 432 -1.05 -18.29 -1.14
CA SER A 432 -0.43 -17.57 -2.27
C SER A 432 0.55 -18.40 -3.08
N SER A 433 1.27 -19.34 -2.47
CA SER A 433 2.43 -20.01 -3.11
C SER A 433 2.23 -21.49 -3.46
N SER A 434 1.23 -22.15 -2.87
CA SER A 434 0.91 -23.55 -3.21
C SER A 434 0.06 -23.63 -4.49
N ALA A 435 -0.36 -24.84 -4.87
CA ALA A 435 -1.33 -25.03 -5.95
C ALA A 435 -2.60 -24.16 -5.81
N LEU A 436 -3.01 -23.79 -4.59
CA LEU A 436 -4.11 -22.83 -4.44
C LEU A 436 -3.82 -21.51 -5.15
N GLY A 437 -2.66 -20.90 -4.91
CA GLY A 437 -2.29 -19.62 -5.52
C GLY A 437 -1.99 -19.76 -7.01
N VAL A 438 -1.42 -20.89 -7.42
CA VAL A 438 -1.06 -21.17 -8.81
C VAL A 438 -2.30 -21.39 -9.69
N TYR A 439 -3.35 -22.03 -9.17
CA TYR A 439 -4.58 -22.31 -9.93
C TYR A 439 -5.68 -21.25 -9.72
N MET A 440 -5.59 -20.42 -8.67
CA MET A 440 -6.57 -19.36 -8.38
C MET A 440 -6.90 -18.49 -9.59
N PRO A 441 -5.95 -18.04 -10.44
CA PRO A 441 -6.28 -17.23 -11.60
C PRO A 441 -6.86 -18.02 -12.79
N ALA A 442 -6.81 -19.36 -12.77
CA ALA A 442 -7.17 -20.21 -13.93
C ALA A 442 -8.43 -21.05 -13.73
N ILE A 443 -8.88 -21.23 -12.48
CA ILE A 443 -10.08 -22.01 -12.13
C ILE A 443 -10.91 -21.20 -11.13
N PHE A 444 -12.16 -20.89 -11.48
CA PHE A 444 -13.04 -20.03 -10.68
C PHE A 444 -13.39 -20.64 -9.32
N SER A 445 -13.57 -21.95 -9.22
CA SER A 445 -13.81 -22.59 -7.91
C SER A 445 -12.61 -22.43 -6.95
N VAL A 446 -11.39 -22.53 -7.49
CA VAL A 446 -10.14 -22.30 -6.73
C VAL A 446 -9.97 -20.81 -6.43
N HIS A 447 -10.33 -19.93 -7.38
CA HIS A 447 -10.45 -18.48 -7.19
C HIS A 447 -11.28 -18.16 -5.94
N MET A 448 -12.50 -18.68 -5.90
CA MET A 448 -13.42 -18.48 -4.79
C MET A 448 -12.90 -19.09 -3.48
N LEU A 449 -12.31 -20.28 -3.52
CA LEU A 449 -11.69 -20.90 -2.34
C LEU A 449 -10.58 -20.01 -1.75
N ALA A 450 -9.65 -19.54 -2.58
CA ALA A 450 -8.56 -18.68 -2.13
C ALA A 450 -9.10 -17.34 -1.60
N HIS A 451 -10.09 -16.74 -2.27
CA HIS A 451 -10.70 -15.48 -1.84
C HIS A 451 -11.48 -15.62 -0.52
N MET A 452 -12.12 -16.78 -0.25
CA MET A 452 -12.68 -17.08 1.07
C MET A 452 -11.59 -17.17 2.14
N ILE A 453 -10.45 -17.77 1.82
CA ILE A 453 -9.30 -17.84 2.75
C ILE A 453 -8.69 -16.46 3.01
N TYR A 454 -8.49 -15.64 1.97
CA TYR A 454 -8.01 -14.25 2.08
C TYR A 454 -8.97 -13.37 2.87
N SER A 455 -10.28 -13.54 2.68
CA SER A 455 -11.30 -12.69 3.31
C SER A 455 -11.70 -13.12 4.72
N MET A 456 -11.47 -14.38 5.10
CA MET A 456 -11.92 -14.91 6.40
C MET A 456 -10.81 -15.57 7.19
N ALA A 457 -10.32 -16.73 6.74
CA ALA A 457 -9.44 -17.56 7.53
C ALA A 457 -8.13 -16.84 7.92
N ILE A 458 -7.44 -16.22 6.95
CA ILE A 458 -6.21 -15.46 7.21
C ILE A 458 -6.50 -14.27 8.16
N PRO A 459 -7.45 -13.37 7.85
CA PRO A 459 -7.85 -12.28 8.75
C PRO A 459 -8.18 -12.68 10.19
N ILE A 460 -8.98 -13.73 10.39
CA ILE A 460 -9.35 -14.23 11.72
C ILE A 460 -8.08 -14.58 12.52
N MET A 461 -7.18 -15.35 11.91
CA MET A 461 -5.93 -15.77 12.53
C MET A 461 -5.02 -14.58 12.83
N LEU A 462 -4.88 -13.64 11.89
CA LEU A 462 -4.08 -12.44 12.10
C LEU A 462 -4.65 -11.52 13.19
N ALA A 463 -5.97 -11.34 13.24
CA ALA A 463 -6.65 -10.52 14.26
C ALA A 463 -6.54 -11.13 15.67
N LEU A 464 -6.66 -12.46 15.79
CA LEU A 464 -6.40 -13.19 17.05
C LEU A 464 -4.95 -13.03 17.53
N GLY A 465 -4.03 -12.73 16.60
CA GLY A 465 -2.63 -12.44 16.90
C GLY A 465 -2.39 -11.19 17.76
N GLY A 466 -3.33 -10.25 17.83
CA GLY A 466 -3.19 -9.00 18.59
C GLY A 466 -1.95 -8.15 18.23
N PRO A 467 -1.59 -7.97 16.94
CA PRO A 467 -0.35 -7.33 16.52
C PRO A 467 -0.21 -5.88 16.98
N VAL A 468 -1.29 -5.08 17.00
CA VAL A 468 -1.25 -3.66 17.39
C VAL A 468 -0.93 -3.53 18.88
N THR A 469 -1.54 -4.36 19.72
CA THR A 469 -1.31 -4.44 21.16
C THR A 469 0.11 -4.89 21.45
N LEU A 470 0.60 -5.92 20.75
CA LEU A 470 1.99 -6.37 20.89
C LEU A 470 2.95 -5.22 20.54
N ALA A 471 2.72 -4.53 19.42
CA ALA A 471 3.55 -3.39 19.00
C ALA A 471 3.53 -2.25 20.03
N LEU A 472 2.36 -1.87 20.55
CA LEU A 472 2.20 -0.81 21.55
C LEU A 472 2.91 -1.16 22.88
N ARG A 473 2.93 -2.44 23.27
CA ARG A 473 3.64 -2.93 24.46
C ARG A 473 5.14 -3.09 24.23
N ALA A 474 5.56 -3.47 23.02
CA ALA A 474 6.96 -3.73 22.68
C ALA A 474 7.76 -2.46 22.35
N LEU A 475 7.16 -1.48 21.67
CA LEU A 475 7.86 -0.28 21.19
C LEU A 475 8.06 0.76 22.30
N LYS A 476 9.18 1.48 22.29
CA LYS A 476 9.44 2.56 23.27
C LYS A 476 8.67 3.83 22.87
N PRO A 477 8.11 4.60 23.83
CA PRO A 477 7.63 5.93 23.53
C PRO A 477 8.78 6.88 23.20
N ALA A 478 8.55 7.82 22.28
CA ALA A 478 9.49 8.90 21.96
C ALA A 478 9.59 9.96 23.07
N GLY A 479 8.59 10.04 23.96
CA GLY A 479 8.51 11.04 25.02
C GLY A 479 8.04 12.41 24.54
N ARG A 480 7.70 13.33 25.47
CA ARG A 480 7.06 14.63 25.16
C ARG A 480 7.87 15.52 24.20
N LYS A 481 9.20 15.45 24.29
CA LYS A 481 10.11 16.27 23.47
C LYS A 481 10.66 15.54 22.24
N GLY A 482 10.55 14.21 22.17
CA GLY A 482 11.11 13.41 21.10
C GLY A 482 10.33 13.51 19.77
N LEU A 483 10.95 12.95 18.73
CA LEU A 483 10.37 12.84 17.40
C LEU A 483 9.37 11.65 17.37
N PRO A 484 8.12 11.81 16.90
CA PRO A 484 7.14 10.72 16.85
C PRO A 484 7.70 9.47 16.16
N GLY A 485 7.65 8.32 16.83
CA GLY A 485 8.09 7.04 16.30
C GLY A 485 6.91 6.19 15.81
N ILE A 486 7.19 4.93 15.47
CA ILE A 486 6.18 3.95 15.04
C ILE A 486 5.07 3.81 16.08
N ARG A 487 5.42 3.81 17.38
CA ARG A 487 4.44 3.71 18.47
C ARG A 487 3.47 4.90 18.48
N GLU A 488 3.98 6.12 18.36
CA GLU A 488 3.14 7.31 18.31
C GLU A 488 2.22 7.31 17.10
N TRP A 489 2.70 6.84 15.94
CA TRP A 489 1.86 6.67 14.75
C TRP A 489 0.79 5.60 14.91
N LEU A 490 1.07 4.49 15.61
CA LEU A 490 0.05 3.49 15.97
C LEU A 490 -1.01 4.10 16.89
N VAL A 491 -0.60 4.91 17.88
CA VAL A 491 -1.53 5.63 18.77
C VAL A 491 -2.39 6.62 17.98
N VAL A 492 -1.79 7.35 17.03
CA VAL A 492 -2.55 8.24 16.14
C VAL A 492 -3.53 7.45 15.29
N PHE A 493 -3.10 6.32 14.70
CA PHE A 493 -3.93 5.46 13.87
C PHE A 493 -5.18 4.99 14.63
N ILE A 494 -5.03 4.41 15.82
CA ILE A 494 -6.16 3.90 16.60
C ILE A 494 -7.03 5.02 17.21
N ASN A 495 -6.57 6.27 17.29
CA ASN A 495 -7.34 7.38 17.85
C ASN A 495 -7.86 8.37 16.79
N ASN A 496 -7.81 8.02 15.50
CA ASN A 496 -8.24 8.89 14.40
C ASN A 496 -9.72 8.64 14.01
N PRO A 497 -10.51 9.69 13.67
CA PRO A 497 -11.88 9.56 13.17
C PRO A 497 -12.04 8.62 11.96
N VAL A 498 -11.06 8.53 11.05
CA VAL A 498 -11.13 7.60 9.91
C VAL A 498 -11.06 6.16 10.38
N SER A 499 -10.14 5.85 11.29
CA SER A 499 -10.05 4.50 11.87
C SER A 499 -11.33 4.16 12.61
N ARG A 500 -11.87 5.11 13.40
CA ARG A 500 -13.16 4.99 14.07
C ARG A 500 -14.32 4.70 13.12
N PHE A 501 -14.38 5.40 11.99
CA PHE A 501 -15.38 5.20 10.94
C PHE A 501 -15.25 3.81 10.31
N LEU A 502 -14.04 3.40 9.89
CA LEU A 502 -13.80 2.09 9.29
C LEU A 502 -14.07 0.93 10.26
N THR A 503 -13.83 1.14 11.56
CA THR A 503 -14.12 0.14 12.61
C THR A 503 -15.55 0.22 13.15
N HIS A 504 -16.39 1.11 12.63
CA HIS A 504 -17.80 1.12 12.99
C HIS A 504 -18.45 -0.18 12.48
N PRO A 505 -19.18 -0.96 13.31
CA PRO A 505 -19.62 -2.31 12.92
C PRO A 505 -20.40 -2.36 11.61
N VAL A 506 -21.31 -1.41 11.38
CA VAL A 506 -22.07 -1.30 10.12
C VAL A 506 -21.16 -0.99 8.92
N VAL A 507 -20.15 -0.15 9.10
CA VAL A 507 -19.22 0.22 8.01
C VAL A 507 -18.32 -0.96 7.68
N ALA A 508 -17.77 -1.62 8.70
CA ALA A 508 -16.95 -2.82 8.56
C ALA A 508 -17.73 -3.97 7.88
N ALA A 509 -19.01 -4.14 8.24
CA ALA A 509 -19.91 -5.09 7.61
C ALA A 509 -20.25 -4.73 6.17
N ALA A 510 -20.64 -3.48 5.91
CA ALA A 510 -21.00 -3.02 4.58
C ALA A 510 -19.83 -3.14 3.61
N GLN A 511 -18.62 -2.70 3.99
CA GLN A 511 -17.44 -2.82 3.11
C GLN A 511 -17.01 -4.28 2.89
N PHE A 512 -17.26 -5.16 3.86
CA PHE A 512 -16.95 -6.59 3.75
C PHE A 512 -17.84 -7.28 2.71
N VAL A 513 -19.14 -6.98 2.73
CA VAL A 513 -20.13 -7.55 1.81
C VAL A 513 -20.06 -6.88 0.44
N ALA A 514 -19.97 -5.55 0.39
CA ALA A 514 -20.08 -4.78 -0.85
C ALA A 514 -18.99 -5.15 -1.87
N GLY A 515 -17.78 -5.49 -1.41
CA GLY A 515 -16.69 -5.93 -2.30
C GLY A 515 -17.08 -7.12 -3.17
N PHE A 516 -17.76 -8.12 -2.59
CA PHE A 516 -18.23 -9.29 -3.34
C PHE A 516 -19.30 -8.93 -4.38
N TYR A 517 -20.28 -8.14 -4.00
CA TYR A 517 -21.37 -7.75 -4.92
C TYR A 517 -20.86 -6.87 -6.05
N ILE A 518 -20.04 -5.86 -5.74
CA ILE A 518 -19.47 -4.95 -6.75
C ILE A 518 -18.58 -5.74 -7.71
N LEU A 519 -17.75 -6.65 -7.21
CA LEU A 519 -16.82 -7.36 -8.05
C LEU A 519 -17.53 -8.34 -9.01
N TYR A 520 -18.40 -9.21 -8.48
CA TYR A 520 -18.92 -10.34 -9.25
C TYR A 520 -20.32 -10.12 -9.84
N LEU A 521 -21.08 -9.12 -9.38
CA LEU A 521 -22.41 -8.79 -9.96
C LEU A 521 -22.35 -7.55 -10.88
N THR A 522 -21.15 -7.04 -11.15
CA THR A 522 -20.90 -6.04 -12.18
C THR A 522 -19.83 -6.55 -13.13
N PRO A 523 -19.63 -5.92 -14.31
CA PRO A 523 -18.56 -6.31 -15.24
C PRO A 523 -17.13 -6.14 -14.69
N LEU A 524 -16.95 -5.65 -13.46
CA LEU A 524 -15.63 -5.37 -12.88
C LEU A 524 -14.74 -6.62 -12.83
N TYR A 525 -15.29 -7.80 -12.55
CA TYR A 525 -14.51 -9.03 -12.54
C TYR A 525 -13.93 -9.38 -13.91
N ASP A 526 -14.68 -9.18 -15.00
CA ASP A 526 -14.22 -9.45 -16.36
C ASP A 526 -12.96 -8.64 -16.70
N TYR A 527 -12.90 -7.38 -16.27
CA TYR A 527 -11.72 -6.52 -16.46
C TYR A 527 -10.54 -6.90 -15.56
N LEU A 528 -10.80 -7.33 -14.32
CA LEU A 528 -9.75 -7.62 -13.35
C LEU A 528 -9.18 -9.04 -13.47
N ALA A 529 -9.94 -9.99 -14.01
CA ALA A 529 -9.51 -11.37 -14.22
C ALA A 529 -8.46 -11.47 -15.34
N ASP A 530 -8.51 -10.59 -16.34
CA ASP A 530 -7.56 -10.61 -17.45
C ASP A 530 -6.19 -9.98 -17.10
N GLU A 531 -6.08 -9.35 -15.93
CA GLU A 531 -4.93 -8.56 -15.52
C GLU A 531 -4.31 -9.10 -14.22
N HIS A 532 -3.01 -9.41 -14.23
CA HIS A 532 -2.28 -9.85 -13.02
C HIS A 532 -2.43 -8.84 -11.86
N ALA A 533 -2.42 -7.54 -12.16
CA ALA A 533 -2.66 -6.52 -11.14
C ALA A 533 -4.10 -6.50 -10.63
N GLY A 534 -5.07 -6.92 -11.43
CA GLY A 534 -6.43 -7.15 -10.99
C GLY A 534 -6.50 -8.26 -9.95
N HIS A 535 -5.81 -9.39 -10.16
CA HIS A 535 -5.67 -10.44 -9.14
C HIS A 535 -4.99 -9.95 -7.86
N LEU A 536 -3.89 -9.21 -7.96
CA LEU A 536 -3.24 -8.61 -6.79
C LEU A 536 -4.19 -7.67 -6.04
N PHE A 537 -4.93 -6.83 -6.77
CA PHE A 537 -5.91 -5.91 -6.18
C PHE A 537 -7.01 -6.67 -5.43
N MET A 538 -7.60 -7.69 -6.04
CA MET A 538 -8.64 -8.51 -5.41
C MET A 538 -8.11 -9.16 -4.12
N ASN A 539 -6.93 -9.80 -4.18
CA ASN A 539 -6.31 -10.43 -3.01
C ASN A 539 -6.03 -9.42 -1.88
N ILE A 540 -5.47 -8.24 -2.20
CA ILE A 540 -5.23 -7.16 -1.22
C ILE A 540 -6.56 -6.68 -0.63
N HIS A 541 -7.56 -6.44 -1.47
CA HIS A 541 -8.87 -5.96 -1.06
C HIS A 541 -9.53 -6.92 -0.07
N PHE A 542 -9.65 -8.20 -0.43
CA PHE A 542 -10.30 -9.19 0.43
C PHE A 542 -9.52 -9.43 1.73
N LEU A 543 -8.19 -9.43 1.69
CA LEU A 543 -7.35 -9.54 2.88
C LEU A 543 -7.55 -8.36 3.84
N ILE A 544 -7.51 -7.13 3.33
CA ILE A 544 -7.70 -5.92 4.16
C ILE A 544 -9.14 -5.83 4.66
N SER A 545 -10.11 -6.06 3.78
CA SER A 545 -11.54 -6.00 4.09
C SER A 545 -11.91 -7.00 5.19
N GLY A 546 -11.45 -8.25 5.06
CA GLY A 546 -11.58 -9.27 6.09
C GLY A 546 -10.89 -8.87 7.38
N TYR A 547 -9.66 -8.36 7.32
CA TYR A 547 -8.93 -7.94 8.52
C TYR A 547 -9.68 -6.84 9.28
N ILE A 548 -10.23 -5.84 8.59
CA ILE A 548 -11.04 -4.78 9.22
C ILE A 548 -12.27 -5.38 9.91
N MET A 549 -13.01 -6.25 9.23
CA MET A 549 -14.20 -6.92 9.78
C MET A 549 -13.84 -7.70 11.05
N TYR A 550 -12.89 -8.63 10.97
CA TYR A 550 -12.55 -9.50 12.08
C TYR A 550 -11.78 -8.78 13.21
N TRP A 551 -11.10 -7.67 12.92
CA TRP A 551 -10.53 -6.81 13.95
C TRP A 551 -11.63 -6.21 14.84
N VAL A 552 -12.76 -5.78 14.25
CA VAL A 552 -13.94 -5.27 14.99
C VAL A 552 -14.63 -6.40 15.77
N ILE A 553 -14.88 -7.52 15.13
CA ILE A 553 -15.67 -8.62 15.70
C ILE A 553 -14.91 -9.35 16.83
N ILE A 554 -13.65 -9.75 16.60
CA ILE A 554 -12.89 -10.55 17.57
C ILE A 554 -12.45 -9.71 18.78
N GLY A 555 -11.95 -8.48 18.57
CA GLY A 555 -11.65 -7.52 19.64
C GLY A 555 -10.57 -7.94 20.66
N VAL A 556 -9.64 -8.82 20.29
CA VAL A 556 -8.45 -9.15 21.11
C VAL A 556 -7.41 -8.03 21.06
N ASP A 557 -7.37 -7.30 19.95
CA ASP A 557 -6.38 -6.26 19.70
C ASP A 557 -6.86 -4.86 20.15
N ALA A 558 -5.92 -3.92 20.28
CA ALA A 558 -6.22 -2.54 20.61
C ALA A 558 -7.01 -1.91 19.45
N ALA A 559 -8.25 -1.51 19.72
CA ALA A 559 -9.17 -0.98 18.73
C ALA A 559 -9.56 0.49 19.03
N PRO A 560 -9.99 1.26 18.01
CA PRO A 560 -10.42 2.65 18.18
C PRO A 560 -11.65 2.84 19.06
N GLN A 561 -12.51 1.84 19.09
CA GLN A 561 -13.74 1.82 19.87
C GLN A 561 -13.90 0.47 20.55
N ARG A 562 -14.49 0.48 21.75
CA ARG A 562 -14.94 -0.73 22.42
C ARG A 562 -16.36 -1.00 21.96
N ILE A 563 -16.56 -2.13 21.29
CA ILE A 563 -17.87 -2.56 20.81
C ILE A 563 -18.37 -3.68 21.73
N GLU A 564 -19.61 -3.56 22.18
CA GLU A 564 -20.24 -4.56 23.05
C GLU A 564 -20.42 -5.90 22.33
N PRO A 565 -20.33 -7.05 23.04
CA PRO A 565 -20.52 -8.37 22.45
C PRO A 565 -21.86 -8.53 21.70
N SER A 566 -22.94 -7.94 22.21
CA SER A 566 -24.27 -7.94 21.58
C SER A 566 -24.26 -7.26 20.21
N VAL A 567 -23.64 -6.09 20.10
CA VAL A 567 -23.51 -5.34 18.83
C VAL A 567 -22.66 -6.12 17.83
N LYS A 568 -21.57 -6.74 18.27
CA LYS A 568 -20.75 -7.63 17.42
C LYS A 568 -21.56 -8.81 16.90
N LEU A 569 -22.34 -9.44 17.79
CA LEU A 569 -23.21 -10.56 17.45
C LEU A 569 -24.25 -10.16 16.40
N VAL A 570 -24.98 -9.06 16.63
CA VAL A 570 -25.98 -8.53 15.69
C VAL A 570 -25.35 -8.14 14.36
N THR A 571 -24.16 -7.53 14.38
CA THR A 571 -23.44 -7.17 13.16
C THR A 571 -23.12 -8.41 12.32
N LEU A 572 -22.58 -9.45 12.96
CA LEU A 572 -22.25 -10.71 12.28
C LEU A 572 -23.52 -11.41 11.76
N MET A 573 -24.57 -11.49 12.58
CA MET A 573 -25.86 -12.03 12.17
C MET A 573 -26.44 -11.27 10.97
N GLY A 574 -26.31 -9.94 10.97
CA GLY A 574 -26.76 -9.09 9.87
C GLY A 574 -26.01 -9.35 8.57
N THR A 575 -24.75 -9.79 8.62
CA THR A 575 -23.98 -10.12 7.40
C THR A 575 -24.27 -11.49 6.80
N LEU A 576 -24.74 -12.47 7.60
CA LEU A 576 -24.98 -13.85 7.13
C LEU A 576 -25.91 -13.91 5.91
N PRO A 577 -27.12 -13.29 5.92
CA PRO A 577 -28.03 -13.40 4.77
C PRO A 577 -27.42 -12.87 3.47
N PHE A 578 -26.59 -11.82 3.54
CA PHE A 578 -25.96 -11.26 2.35
C PHE A 578 -24.86 -12.18 1.80
N HIS A 579 -24.06 -12.82 2.65
CA HIS A 579 -23.08 -13.81 2.20
C HIS A 579 -23.75 -15.06 1.64
N ALA A 580 -24.76 -15.58 2.34
CA ALA A 580 -25.54 -16.72 1.87
C ALA A 580 -26.16 -16.43 0.51
N TRP A 581 -26.81 -15.27 0.36
CA TRP A 581 -27.44 -14.87 -0.89
C TRP A 581 -26.43 -14.71 -2.03
N PHE A 582 -25.27 -14.10 -1.76
CA PHE A 582 -24.18 -13.99 -2.73
C PHE A 582 -23.73 -15.36 -3.26
N GLY A 583 -23.45 -16.31 -2.37
CA GLY A 583 -23.06 -17.68 -2.76
C GLY A 583 -24.14 -18.39 -3.57
N ILE A 584 -25.40 -18.33 -3.11
CA ILE A 584 -26.55 -18.93 -3.83
C ILE A 584 -26.74 -18.28 -5.20
N THR A 585 -26.56 -16.97 -5.32
CA THR A 585 -26.67 -16.25 -6.60
C THR A 585 -25.63 -16.78 -7.58
N LEU A 586 -24.37 -16.94 -7.16
CA LEU A 586 -23.34 -17.52 -8.02
C LEU A 586 -23.62 -18.98 -8.38
N MET A 587 -24.16 -19.78 -7.45
CA MET A 587 -24.56 -21.17 -7.72
C MET A 587 -25.67 -21.31 -8.78
N GLN A 588 -26.49 -20.28 -8.95
CA GLN A 588 -27.63 -20.28 -9.86
C GLN A 588 -27.37 -19.49 -11.14
N MET A 589 -26.29 -18.71 -11.18
CA MET A 589 -25.94 -17.83 -12.30
C MET A 589 -25.61 -18.65 -13.54
N GLN A 590 -26.35 -18.40 -14.63
CA GLN A 590 -26.14 -19.07 -15.92
C GLN A 590 -25.16 -18.33 -16.83
N GLN A 591 -24.86 -17.07 -16.53
CA GLN A 591 -23.82 -16.32 -17.21
C GLN A 591 -22.47 -16.71 -16.61
N ILE A 592 -21.52 -17.08 -17.45
CA ILE A 592 -20.15 -17.39 -17.02
C ILE A 592 -19.40 -16.08 -16.81
N LEU A 593 -18.87 -15.87 -15.62
CA LEU A 593 -18.04 -14.72 -15.27
C LEU A 593 -16.66 -14.87 -15.90
N ALA A 594 -16.17 -13.81 -16.55
CA ALA A 594 -14.91 -13.78 -17.29
C ALA A 594 -14.78 -14.91 -18.33
N GLU A 595 -15.88 -15.24 -19.02
CA GLU A 595 -15.95 -16.33 -20.01
C GLU A 595 -14.84 -16.24 -21.08
N ASP A 596 -14.65 -15.05 -21.65
CA ASP A 596 -13.61 -14.81 -22.66
C ASP A 596 -12.22 -15.10 -22.11
N TYR A 597 -11.92 -14.69 -20.88
CA TYR A 597 -10.63 -14.94 -20.25
C TYR A 597 -10.39 -16.43 -20.03
N TYR A 598 -11.31 -17.13 -19.36
CA TYR A 598 -11.15 -18.55 -19.05
C TYR A 598 -11.11 -19.43 -20.30
N SER A 599 -11.90 -19.10 -21.32
CA SER A 599 -11.94 -19.87 -22.58
C SER A 599 -10.67 -19.72 -23.40
N ASN A 600 -9.96 -18.59 -23.28
CA ASN A 600 -8.71 -18.32 -24.01
C ASN A 600 -7.46 -18.81 -23.28
N LEU A 601 -7.57 -19.44 -22.10
CA LEU A 601 -6.40 -20.00 -21.41
C LEU A 601 -5.85 -21.26 -22.11
N ASP A 602 -6.63 -21.93 -22.95
CA ASP A 602 -6.22 -23.17 -23.65
C ASP A 602 -5.65 -24.25 -22.70
N LEU A 603 -6.33 -24.48 -21.58
CA LEU A 603 -5.91 -25.48 -20.59
C LEU A 603 -5.81 -26.88 -21.22
N PRO A 604 -4.76 -27.67 -20.90
CA PRO A 604 -4.57 -29.01 -21.46
C PRO A 604 -5.53 -30.07 -20.87
N PHE A 605 -6.36 -29.68 -19.91
CA PHE A 605 -7.40 -30.48 -19.29
C PHE A 605 -8.73 -29.75 -19.38
N HIS A 606 -9.82 -30.52 -19.47
CA HIS A 606 -11.16 -29.96 -19.61
C HIS A 606 -11.67 -29.37 -18.29
N VAL A 607 -12.23 -28.16 -18.35
CA VAL A 607 -12.97 -27.50 -17.27
C VAL A 607 -14.34 -27.10 -17.80
N ASP A 608 -15.40 -27.59 -17.16
CA ASP A 608 -16.76 -27.09 -17.40
C ASP A 608 -16.90 -25.77 -16.62
N LEU A 609 -16.81 -24.64 -17.34
CA LEU A 609 -16.77 -23.30 -16.74
C LEU A 609 -18.03 -22.98 -15.92
N LEU A 610 -19.21 -23.38 -16.40
CA LEU A 610 -20.47 -23.13 -15.68
C LEU A 610 -20.55 -23.99 -14.42
N TYR A 611 -20.18 -25.26 -14.51
CA TYR A 611 -20.13 -26.13 -13.35
C TYR A 611 -19.10 -25.63 -12.32
N ASP A 612 -17.91 -25.24 -12.76
CA ASP A 612 -16.84 -24.73 -11.91
C ASP A 612 -17.27 -23.42 -11.19
N GLN A 613 -17.95 -22.53 -11.89
CA GLN A 613 -18.55 -21.33 -11.30
C GLN A 613 -19.58 -21.69 -10.21
N ASN A 614 -20.47 -22.65 -10.49
CA ASN A 614 -21.49 -23.07 -9.54
C ASN A 614 -20.85 -23.70 -8.29
N VAL A 615 -19.77 -24.47 -8.46
CA VAL A 615 -18.95 -24.98 -7.34
C VAL A 615 -18.30 -23.83 -6.58
N GLY A 616 -17.78 -22.81 -7.26
CA GLY A 616 -17.26 -21.59 -6.64
C GLY A 616 -18.31 -20.86 -5.78
N GLY A 617 -19.55 -20.78 -6.25
CA GLY A 617 -20.68 -20.27 -5.47
C GLY A 617 -20.98 -21.11 -4.23
N ALA A 618 -20.94 -22.45 -4.36
CA ALA A 618 -21.13 -23.37 -3.24
C ALA A 618 -20.03 -23.28 -2.20
N ILE A 619 -18.77 -23.09 -2.63
CA ILE A 619 -17.62 -22.84 -1.77
C ILE A 619 -17.81 -21.52 -1.01
N ALA A 620 -18.20 -20.45 -1.71
CA ALA A 620 -18.45 -19.15 -1.10
C ALA A 620 -19.54 -19.21 -0.03
N TRP A 621 -20.61 -19.97 -0.28
CA TRP A 621 -21.68 -20.22 0.68
C TRP A 621 -21.17 -21.04 1.89
N ALA A 622 -20.57 -22.22 1.65
CA ALA A 622 -20.17 -23.13 2.73
C ALA A 622 -19.09 -22.55 3.65
N LEU A 623 -18.04 -21.95 3.06
CA LEU A 623 -16.95 -21.33 3.82
C LEU A 623 -17.31 -19.96 4.38
N GLY A 624 -18.34 -19.30 3.86
CA GLY A 624 -18.90 -18.09 4.46
C GLY A 624 -19.65 -18.39 5.75
N GLU A 625 -20.57 -19.35 5.72
CA GLU A 625 -21.50 -19.60 6.82
C GLU A 625 -20.83 -20.32 8.00
N VAL A 626 -20.09 -21.41 7.76
CA VAL A 626 -19.61 -22.29 8.84
C VAL A 626 -18.67 -21.56 9.84
N PRO A 627 -17.64 -20.82 9.40
CA PRO A 627 -16.79 -20.05 10.33
C PRO A 627 -17.57 -18.97 11.07
N MET A 628 -18.52 -18.30 10.41
CA MET A 628 -19.33 -17.27 11.06
C MET A 628 -20.21 -17.86 12.16
N PHE A 629 -20.81 -19.04 11.97
CA PHE A 629 -21.56 -19.73 13.04
C PHE A 629 -20.67 -20.05 14.26
N ILE A 630 -19.41 -20.44 14.05
CA ILE A 630 -18.45 -20.70 15.14
C ILE A 630 -18.15 -19.41 15.90
N VAL A 631 -17.85 -18.31 15.19
CA VAL A 631 -17.60 -17.00 15.82
C VAL A 631 -18.85 -16.49 16.54
N MET A 632 -20.02 -16.69 15.95
CA MET A 632 -21.32 -16.32 16.52
C MET A 632 -21.58 -17.05 17.83
N ALA A 633 -21.35 -18.37 17.87
CA ALA A 633 -21.47 -19.16 19.10
C ALA A 633 -20.51 -18.66 20.18
N ALA A 634 -19.27 -18.33 19.82
CA ALA A 634 -18.29 -17.76 20.76
C ALA A 634 -18.74 -16.40 21.30
N LEU A 635 -19.27 -15.51 20.45
CA LEU A 635 -19.79 -14.20 20.84
C LEU A 635 -21.05 -14.31 21.71
N PHE A 636 -21.94 -15.25 21.41
CA PHE A 636 -23.11 -15.51 22.23
C PHE A 636 -22.72 -15.96 23.65
N VAL A 637 -21.72 -16.83 23.77
CA VAL A 637 -21.16 -17.22 25.08
C VAL A 637 -20.51 -16.02 25.79
N GLN A 638 -19.80 -15.16 25.07
CA GLN A 638 -19.22 -13.93 25.64
C GLN A 638 -20.30 -12.96 26.11
N TRP A 639 -21.36 -12.78 25.33
CA TRP A 639 -22.50 -11.93 25.66
C TRP A 639 -23.22 -12.44 26.91
N ARG A 640 -23.59 -13.74 26.98
CA ARG A 640 -24.19 -14.33 28.18
C ARG A 640 -23.33 -14.16 29.43
N ARG A 641 -22.00 -14.24 29.30
CA ARG A 641 -21.07 -14.02 30.42
C ARG A 641 -20.97 -12.54 30.83
N SER A 642 -21.12 -11.61 29.89
CA SER A 642 -21.15 -10.18 30.19
C SER A 642 -22.44 -9.84 30.92
N ASP A 643 -23.59 -10.25 30.37
CA ASP A 643 -24.91 -10.00 30.94
C ASP A 643 -25.03 -10.58 32.36
N ALA A 644 -24.52 -11.80 32.59
CA ALA A 644 -24.51 -12.38 33.93
C ALA A 644 -23.69 -11.57 34.94
N LYS A 645 -22.59 -10.94 34.51
CA LYS A 645 -21.77 -10.07 35.38
C LYS A 645 -22.46 -8.74 35.65
N ASP A 646 -23.10 -8.17 34.63
CA ASP A 646 -23.81 -6.90 34.73
C ASP A 646 -25.08 -7.05 35.58
N ALA A 647 -25.84 -8.12 35.40
CA ALA A 647 -26.95 -8.50 36.27
C ALA A 647 -26.49 -8.68 37.72
N ALA A 648 -25.43 -9.46 37.97
CA ALA A 648 -24.91 -9.61 39.33
C ALA A 648 -24.37 -8.29 39.94
N ARG A 649 -23.93 -7.34 39.12
CA ARG A 649 -23.53 -6.00 39.58
C ARG A 649 -24.75 -5.14 39.92
N TYR A 650 -25.80 -5.23 39.12
CA TYR A 650 -27.09 -4.61 39.37
C TYR A 650 -27.69 -5.12 40.69
N ASP A 651 -27.77 -6.44 40.87
CA ASP A 651 -28.29 -7.07 42.10
C ASP A 651 -27.51 -6.60 43.35
N ARG A 652 -26.17 -6.55 43.28
CA ARG A 652 -25.35 -6.04 44.40
C ARG A 652 -25.56 -4.55 44.69
N ASN A 653 -25.86 -3.74 43.68
CA ASN A 653 -26.16 -2.33 43.89
C ASN A 653 -27.53 -2.18 44.53
N ALA A 654 -28.53 -2.89 44.00
CA ALA A 654 -29.90 -2.96 44.51
C ALA A 654 -29.97 -3.42 45.98
N GLU A 655 -29.20 -4.46 46.35
CA GLU A 655 -29.08 -4.90 47.74
C GLU A 655 -28.45 -3.82 48.66
N ARG A 656 -27.54 -3.00 48.12
CA ARG A 656 -26.81 -1.97 48.87
C ARG A 656 -27.65 -0.71 49.08
N ASP A 657 -28.45 -0.32 48.09
CA ASP A 657 -29.26 0.90 48.11
C ASP A 657 -30.76 0.64 48.33
N HIS A 658 -31.12 -0.59 48.68
CA HIS A 658 -32.50 -1.02 48.96
C HIS A 658 -33.45 -0.75 47.79
N ASP A 659 -33.05 -1.14 46.58
CA ASP A 659 -33.85 -0.96 45.37
C ASP A 659 -34.20 0.51 45.08
N ALA A 660 -33.39 1.48 45.53
CA ALA A 660 -33.68 2.91 45.39
C ALA A 660 -33.95 3.35 43.94
N GLU A 661 -33.27 2.75 42.96
CA GLU A 661 -33.51 3.02 41.54
C GLU A 661 -34.89 2.50 41.07
N LEU A 662 -35.29 1.32 41.55
CA LEU A 662 -36.59 0.71 41.31
C LEU A 662 -37.71 1.51 41.99
N GLU A 663 -37.50 1.97 43.22
CA GLU A 663 -38.44 2.86 43.92
C GLU A 663 -38.59 4.19 43.20
N ALA A 664 -37.50 4.82 42.76
CA ALA A 664 -37.52 6.05 41.98
C ALA A 664 -38.25 5.87 40.63
N TYR A 665 -38.02 4.74 39.95
CA TYR A 665 -38.70 4.39 38.71
C TYR A 665 -40.20 4.15 38.92
N ASN A 666 -40.58 3.42 39.97
CA ASN A 666 -41.97 3.20 40.34
C ASN A 666 -42.67 4.51 40.73
N ALA A 667 -41.99 5.41 41.45
CA ALA A 667 -42.51 6.73 41.78
C ALA A 667 -42.74 7.58 40.52
N MET A 668 -41.82 7.52 39.55
CA MET A 668 -41.97 8.19 38.25
C MET A 668 -43.17 7.63 37.46
N LEU A 669 -43.31 6.30 37.38
CA LEU A 669 -44.47 5.67 36.73
C LEU A 669 -45.79 6.01 37.42
N ALA A 670 -45.81 6.05 38.76
CA ALA A 670 -46.99 6.44 39.53
C ALA A 670 -47.35 7.91 39.30
N ALA A 671 -46.37 8.82 39.25
CA ALA A 671 -46.57 10.21 38.89
C ALA A 671 -47.16 10.34 37.47
N ARG A 672 -46.63 9.58 36.49
CA ARG A 672 -47.17 9.55 35.12
C ARG A 672 -48.59 8.99 35.05
N GLY A 673 -48.88 7.90 35.76
CA GLY A 673 -50.23 7.33 35.85
C GLY A 673 -51.24 8.24 36.54
N ALA A 674 -50.79 9.09 37.46
CA ALA A 674 -51.57 10.12 38.12
C ALA A 674 -51.67 11.44 37.34
N GLY A 675 -51.10 11.52 36.13
CA GLY A 675 -51.10 12.72 35.29
C GLY A 675 -50.20 13.86 35.78
N GLN A 676 -49.26 13.56 36.68
CA GLN A 676 -48.26 14.50 37.18
C GLN A 676 -47.03 14.46 36.27
N TYR A 677 -47.00 15.38 35.31
CA TYR A 677 -45.87 15.60 34.42
C TYR A 677 -44.93 16.66 35.02
N THR A 678 -43.64 16.59 34.69
CA THR A 678 -42.73 17.71 34.94
C THR A 678 -43.18 18.94 34.12
N GLU A 679 -42.80 20.17 34.51
CA GLU A 679 -43.20 21.39 33.77
C GLU A 679 -42.82 21.31 32.27
N GLU A 680 -41.63 20.79 31.94
CA GLU A 680 -41.19 20.55 30.55
C GLU A 680 -42.05 19.49 29.81
N GLU A 681 -42.43 18.40 30.47
CA GLU A 681 -43.25 17.34 29.86
C GLU A 681 -44.72 17.77 29.74
N ALA A 682 -45.24 18.51 30.72
CA ALA A 682 -46.56 19.11 30.66
C ALA A 682 -46.63 20.07 29.47
N GLU A 683 -45.63 20.93 29.30
CA GLU A 683 -45.52 21.86 28.16
C GLU A 683 -45.43 21.11 26.81
N TYR A 684 -44.78 19.95 26.75
CA TYR A 684 -44.71 19.09 25.56
C TYR A 684 -46.05 18.40 25.22
N TYR A 685 -46.84 17.98 26.21
CA TYR A 685 -48.09 17.21 26.01
C TYR A 685 -49.38 18.04 26.06
N THR A 686 -49.38 19.21 26.71
CA THR A 686 -50.54 20.09 26.87
C THR A 686 -50.41 21.44 26.16
N GLY A 687 -49.28 21.70 25.50
CA GLY A 687 -49.10 22.87 24.65
C GLY A 687 -50.13 22.92 23.53
N THR A 688 -50.98 23.95 23.52
CA THR A 688 -51.89 24.23 22.42
C THR A 688 -51.10 24.59 21.17
N VAL A 689 -51.08 23.68 20.19
CA VAL A 689 -50.60 23.96 18.83
C VAL A 689 -51.70 24.75 18.12
N ASP A 690 -51.77 26.06 18.39
CA ASP A 690 -52.80 26.90 17.77
C ASP A 690 -52.50 27.16 16.29
N ALA A 691 -53.58 27.16 15.52
CA ALA A 691 -53.61 27.18 14.08
C ALA A 691 -53.28 28.56 13.51
N GLU A 692 -52.02 28.78 13.12
CA GLU A 692 -51.55 29.62 12.00
C GLU A 692 -50.01 29.63 12.01
N HIS A 693 -49.41 28.87 11.08
CA HIS A 693 -47.98 28.74 10.70
C HIS A 693 -47.02 29.86 11.17
N GLU A 694 -45.79 29.57 11.63
CA GLU A 694 -44.66 29.09 10.81
C GLU A 694 -43.53 28.48 11.67
N VAL A 695 -42.89 27.40 11.18
CA VAL A 695 -41.65 26.86 11.75
C VAL A 695 -40.48 27.77 11.37
N HIS A 696 -39.87 28.43 12.36
CA HIS A 696 -38.55 29.03 12.22
C HIS A 696 -37.60 28.59 13.33
N LEU A 697 -36.65 27.73 12.94
CA LEU A 697 -35.42 27.40 13.67
C LEU A 697 -34.47 28.62 13.69
N GLY A 698 -34.10 29.11 14.88
CA GLY A 698 -32.92 29.98 15.13
C GLY A 698 -33.20 31.16 16.10
N SER A 699 -32.33 31.59 17.02
CA SER A 699 -30.91 31.29 17.25
C SER A 699 -30.45 31.58 18.69
N ALA A 700 -29.35 30.90 19.07
CA ALA A 700 -28.28 31.08 20.06
C ALA A 700 -28.14 32.31 21.02
N ALA A 701 -29.13 33.18 21.23
CA ALA A 701 -28.91 34.43 21.99
C ALA A 701 -29.23 34.38 23.50
N ASP A 702 -30.09 33.47 23.99
CA ASP A 702 -30.54 33.53 25.40
C ASP A 702 -29.99 32.44 26.34
N ALA A 703 -29.17 31.51 25.83
CA ALA A 703 -28.48 30.50 26.66
C ALA A 703 -27.34 31.08 27.53
N GLY A 704 -27.22 32.41 27.63
CA GLY A 704 -26.15 33.11 28.34
C GLY A 704 -26.42 33.46 29.81
N LYS A 705 -27.61 33.20 30.37
CA LYS A 705 -27.97 33.74 31.71
C LYS A 705 -28.44 32.76 32.79
N ALA A 706 -28.61 31.48 32.54
CA ALA A 706 -29.13 30.54 33.56
C ALA A 706 -28.10 29.56 34.15
N GLN A 707 -26.78 29.81 34.01
CA GLN A 707 -25.74 29.00 34.66
C GLN A 707 -24.85 29.82 35.61
N ARG A 708 -25.49 30.69 36.39
CA ARG A 708 -24.92 31.30 37.60
C ARG A 708 -25.93 31.21 38.73
N ARG A 709 -26.13 30.00 39.27
CA ARG A 709 -26.49 29.68 40.66
C ARG A 709 -26.97 28.22 40.73
N ARG A 710 -26.03 27.28 40.72
CA ARG A 710 -25.82 26.21 41.72
C ARG A 710 -24.87 25.16 41.18
#